data_AF-A0A915Q7P9-F1
#
_entry.id   AF-A0A915Q7P9-F1
#
_cell.length_a   1.000
_cell.length_b   1.000
_cell.length_c   1.000
_cell.angle_alpha   90.00
_cell.angle_beta   90.00
_cell.angle_gamma   90.00
#
_symmetry.space_group_name_H-M   'P 1'
#
loop_
_entity.id
_entity.type
_entity.pdbx_description
1 polymer ?
#
loop_
_entity_poly.entity_id
_entity_poly.type
_entity_poly.pdbx_seq_one_letter_code
_entity_poly.pdbx_strand_id
1 'polypeptide(L)'
;MNDVRERLKDNDLSLFGNIDEILAKTPRDLEAHMNAVIKLNNSVDDKESLLKCLKYADSGILYVNDAFLDQYQNGLQNRQKILAKNEFLNREQIQSVVTAVNHAEALKQLESVLRDGKIPEVTEVNVILDHLQQDDILRGAGLLYAQELYKMRRAQNDPLTIEQVETLLKAIKMCLRVRFYALESDENCLCEALKCKSFGMEAIVKCELKGIYKNAIREKYDNVGKDYVLMVDELRDIIKQVNDEMMENRVCIIKDACKKGDKIALANALDGLEGIREDLMAHYLEELQEADFSSIANINDILKYTNEKMEQQESLFVQDMITACQRNDSRMLTKVLKNIREMREDLAPYYLEAIKRTLNITPNIVETIIQQINERIPEIRKKVHGIEWACQKGDIDNLRQMLTDVKGVKMENVRYYLEALKNGHYITVEEIEEIIATVNETITSEQEKFVCNVASICKQNDEAKLANVLGEMKNVRKDLMQQYLNALINVNYSTMDDIEMIIAKINQSVENNQRTMAMIALACQQNDCNSLLLALRSLANVNEEFIPYYMFAIKKGQSSTVEEVEQIIQKVNEDVNNAAARLQDTLRLNIFLADGKTKDAIKLLLSKSWKKFIRTNLKSDYVARLRQEIIARMNKLGMNLNARGNDDEYLRERFPDGLLYINVESEEIIHYEPNKTIEWMLTSEEIEDIVEMINDKEEMKQKNGADKEIVEKAARIIQHWWKKQQFSKNFDELIKSDKPSLQLIRRFVSLLLHTPNDKKEDAVLSDLFRTSVLPVYSYGMSNREMSLLALLLANYLAEEIKELNDPVEFRNTPSCIILQILMEFRFFLFFFLSNFQLNQRLYGKTEIQRLQIAGLNRKLNEIEHQVKYFNLNPISLFESITDKKPTNADQAMGNATVAKILSNSKKFLTYWATVYADVVLGRATEYPDIIRYIAISARSELKKRFPMRSETSLTQAINAWLFKGCWTKVIIATTGNVSEITENEIKNSALAIRETICKFIEYGILNFGVSV
;
A
#
# COMPACT_ATOMS: atom_id res chain seq x y z
N MET A 1 47.25 12.77 3.17
CA MET A 1 47.44 11.41 3.71
C MET A 1 48.30 11.42 4.97
N ASN A 2 49.58 11.84 4.92
CA ASN A 2 50.40 11.99 6.14
C ASN A 2 49.88 13.06 7.11
N ASP A 3 49.37 14.17 6.59
CA ASP A 3 48.75 15.27 7.38
C ASP A 3 47.41 14.87 8.05
N VAL A 4 46.73 13.84 7.50
CA VAL A 4 45.51 13.24 8.06
C VAL A 4 45.88 12.20 9.12
N ARG A 5 46.98 11.45 8.92
CA ARG A 5 47.56 10.56 9.94
C ARG A 5 48.04 11.31 11.18
N GLU A 6 48.58 12.52 11.03
CA GLU A 6 49.04 13.34 12.16
C GLU A 6 47.88 13.89 12.99
N ARG A 7 46.81 14.38 12.35
CA ARG A 7 45.60 14.86 13.04
C ARG A 7 44.75 13.75 13.68
N LEU A 8 44.98 12.49 13.30
CA LEU A 8 44.33 11.32 13.88
C LEU A 8 45.10 10.71 15.07
N LYS A 9 46.29 11.24 15.42
CA LYS A 9 47.02 10.81 16.64
C LYS A 9 46.48 11.42 17.94
N ASP A 10 45.75 12.53 17.86
CA ASP A 10 45.23 13.26 19.01
C ASP A 10 43.80 12.85 19.45
N ASN A 11 43.18 11.89 18.74
CA ASN A 11 41.91 11.31 19.16
C ASN A 11 42.17 9.83 19.51
N ASP A 12 41.83 9.43 20.74
CA ASP A 12 41.89 8.06 21.27
C ASP A 12 40.95 7.09 20.49
N LEU A 13 41.23 6.88 19.20
CA LEU A 13 40.55 5.93 18.33
C LEU A 13 41.57 4.87 17.93
N SER A 14 41.37 3.66 18.48
CA SER A 14 42.14 2.46 18.18
C SER A 14 42.33 2.27 16.67
N LEU A 15 43.59 2.28 16.23
CA LEU A 15 44.04 2.18 14.85
C LEU A 15 43.48 0.95 14.11
N PHE A 16 42.76 1.18 13.01
CA PHE A 16 42.43 0.14 12.02
C PHE A 16 43.63 -0.07 11.08
N GLY A 17 44.33 -1.20 11.24
CA GLY A 17 45.17 -1.77 10.19
C GLY A 17 44.33 -2.56 9.18
N ASN A 18 44.74 -2.57 7.91
CA ASN A 18 44.21 -3.38 6.79
C ASN A 18 42.98 -2.90 5.98
N ILE A 19 42.88 -1.60 5.66
CA ILE A 19 42.00 -1.15 4.55
C ILE A 19 42.67 -1.29 3.18
N ASP A 20 44.02 -1.19 3.11
CA ASP A 20 44.77 -1.31 1.86
C ASP A 20 44.69 -2.72 1.23
N GLU A 21 44.47 -3.76 2.05
CA GLU A 21 44.37 -5.15 1.60
C GLU A 21 42.99 -5.50 0.99
N ILE A 22 41.95 -4.73 1.32
CA ILE A 22 40.58 -4.92 0.83
C ILE A 22 40.38 -4.18 -0.49
N LEU A 23 41.04 -3.03 -0.66
CA LEU A 23 40.99 -2.24 -1.90
C LEU A 23 41.81 -2.87 -3.04
N ALA A 24 42.76 -3.74 -2.71
CA ALA A 24 43.57 -4.46 -3.68
C ALA A 24 42.86 -5.64 -4.36
N LYS A 25 41.67 -6.10 -3.88
CA LYS A 25 41.06 -7.40 -4.23
C LYS A 25 39.89 -7.36 -5.24
N THR A 26 39.86 -6.44 -6.22
CA THR A 26 38.78 -6.44 -7.25
C THR A 26 39.36 -6.43 -8.67
N PRO A 27 39.12 -7.47 -9.50
CA PRO A 27 39.55 -7.48 -10.90
C PRO A 27 38.81 -6.45 -11.74
N ARG A 28 39.56 -5.75 -12.60
CA ARG A 28 39.03 -4.77 -13.56
C ARG A 28 38.77 -5.35 -14.96
N ASP A 29 39.06 -6.62 -15.22
CA ASP A 29 39.10 -7.20 -16.57
C ASP A 29 38.78 -8.72 -16.60
N LEU A 30 37.88 -9.15 -17.48
CA LEU A 30 37.43 -10.54 -17.64
C LEU A 30 38.55 -11.44 -18.21
N GLU A 31 39.42 -10.87 -19.06
CA GLU A 31 40.57 -11.57 -19.63
C GLU A 31 41.68 -11.77 -18.58
N ALA A 32 41.87 -10.80 -17.69
CA ALA A 32 42.74 -10.92 -16.53
C ALA A 32 42.25 -12.01 -15.55
N HIS A 33 40.93 -12.13 -15.36
CA HIS A 33 40.33 -13.18 -14.52
C HIS A 33 40.57 -14.59 -15.09
N MET A 34 40.33 -14.81 -16.38
CA MET A 34 40.59 -16.10 -17.03
C MET A 34 42.08 -16.48 -16.94
N ASN A 35 42.97 -15.53 -17.20
CA ASN A 35 44.41 -15.73 -17.08
C ASN A 35 44.86 -16.01 -15.63
N ALA A 36 44.22 -15.38 -14.65
CA ALA A 36 44.49 -15.63 -13.24
C ALA A 36 44.05 -17.04 -12.79
N VAL A 37 42.89 -17.52 -13.23
CA VAL A 37 42.40 -18.88 -12.94
C VAL A 37 43.26 -19.95 -13.63
N ILE A 38 43.73 -19.70 -14.86
CA ILE A 38 44.69 -20.57 -15.56
C ILE A 38 46.03 -20.62 -14.84
N LYS A 39 46.57 -19.45 -14.42
CA LYS A 39 47.81 -19.38 -13.63
C LYS A 39 47.68 -20.10 -12.29
N LEU A 40 46.53 -19.97 -11.62
CA LEU A 40 46.25 -20.68 -10.38
C LEU A 40 46.28 -22.19 -10.56
N ASN A 41 45.63 -22.71 -11.61
CA ASN A 41 45.66 -24.14 -11.95
C ASN A 41 47.07 -24.66 -12.19
N ASN A 42 47.89 -23.89 -12.91
CA ASN A 42 49.28 -24.24 -13.19
C ASN A 42 50.20 -24.11 -11.96
N SER A 43 49.73 -23.43 -10.91
CA SER A 43 50.49 -23.21 -9.66
C SER A 43 50.12 -24.22 -8.58
N VAL A 44 49.17 -25.13 -8.79
CA VAL A 44 48.69 -26.05 -7.74
C VAL A 44 49.81 -26.91 -7.13
N ASP A 45 50.84 -27.25 -7.89
CA ASP A 45 51.96 -28.05 -7.39
C ASP A 45 53.07 -27.24 -6.69
N ASP A 46 53.04 -25.91 -6.78
CA ASP A 46 53.98 -25.01 -6.12
C ASP A 46 53.30 -24.15 -5.05
N LYS A 47 53.64 -24.39 -3.78
CA LYS A 47 52.98 -23.74 -2.63
C LYS A 47 53.07 -22.22 -2.66
N GLU A 48 54.25 -21.69 -3.01
CA GLU A 48 54.51 -20.25 -2.99
C GLU A 48 53.74 -19.54 -4.10
N SER A 49 53.73 -20.11 -5.31
CA SER A 49 52.92 -19.60 -6.42
C SER A 49 51.42 -19.81 -6.21
N LEU A 50 51.00 -20.91 -5.58
CA LEU A 50 49.60 -21.21 -5.29
C LEU A 50 48.99 -20.17 -4.35
N LEU A 51 49.66 -19.87 -3.23
CA LEU A 51 49.17 -18.86 -2.28
C LEU A 51 49.04 -17.48 -2.95
N LYS A 52 50.05 -17.11 -3.75
CA LYS A 52 50.06 -15.86 -4.49
C LYS A 52 48.91 -15.78 -5.49
N CYS A 53 48.62 -16.86 -6.20
CA CYS A 53 47.52 -16.96 -7.16
C CYS A 53 46.13 -17.01 -6.48
N LEU A 54 46.01 -17.70 -5.34
CA LEU A 54 44.77 -17.74 -4.54
C LEU A 54 44.43 -16.37 -3.96
N LYS A 55 45.43 -15.60 -3.51
CA LYS A 55 45.26 -14.22 -3.03
C LYS A 55 45.19 -13.17 -4.13
N TYR A 56 45.49 -13.56 -5.37
CA TYR A 56 45.53 -12.63 -6.48
C TYR A 56 44.13 -12.08 -6.73
N ALA A 57 44.00 -10.76 -6.72
CA ALA A 57 42.73 -10.07 -6.85
C ALA A 57 41.92 -10.55 -8.06
N ASP A 58 42.60 -10.77 -9.18
CA ASP A 58 41.95 -11.17 -10.41
C ASP A 58 41.49 -12.63 -10.42
N SER A 59 41.94 -13.50 -9.50
CA SER A 59 41.46 -14.89 -9.44
C SER A 59 40.04 -15.00 -8.86
N GLY A 60 39.56 -13.96 -8.17
CA GLY A 60 38.22 -13.91 -7.62
C GLY A 60 37.93 -14.99 -6.57
N ILE A 61 38.96 -15.58 -5.96
CA ILE A 61 38.84 -16.54 -4.86
C ILE A 61 38.75 -15.78 -3.53
N LEU A 62 37.71 -16.07 -2.75
CA LEU A 62 37.39 -15.38 -1.51
C LEU A 62 37.82 -16.21 -0.28
N TYR A 63 38.13 -15.53 0.82
CA TYR A 63 38.37 -16.11 2.15
C TYR A 63 39.52 -17.13 2.22
N VAL A 64 40.61 -16.87 1.51
CA VAL A 64 41.85 -17.67 1.59
C VAL A 64 42.59 -17.37 2.88
N ASN A 65 42.84 -18.39 3.70
CA ASN A 65 43.62 -18.31 4.93
C ASN A 65 44.99 -19.00 4.75
N ASP A 66 46.07 -18.26 4.99
CA ASP A 66 47.45 -18.71 4.81
C ASP A 66 47.77 -19.95 5.63
N ALA A 67 47.14 -20.09 6.80
CA ALA A 67 47.33 -21.21 7.70
C ALA A 67 46.83 -22.55 7.11
N PHE A 68 45.96 -22.51 6.10
CA PHE A 68 45.35 -23.70 5.50
C PHE A 68 45.87 -24.03 4.10
N LEU A 69 46.98 -23.40 3.69
CA LEU A 69 47.54 -23.55 2.34
C LEU A 69 47.82 -25.02 1.98
N ASP A 70 48.34 -25.80 2.93
CA ASP A 70 48.64 -27.21 2.73
C ASP A 70 47.37 -28.04 2.49
N GLN A 71 46.29 -27.74 3.22
CA GLN A 71 44.99 -28.38 3.01
C GLN A 71 44.33 -27.95 1.69
N TYR A 72 44.42 -26.66 1.32
CA TYR A 72 43.94 -26.18 0.02
C TYR A 72 44.66 -26.88 -1.14
N GLN A 73 45.99 -26.99 -1.07
CA GLN A 73 46.80 -27.64 -2.10
C GLN A 73 46.37 -29.10 -2.29
N ASN A 74 46.28 -29.86 -1.19
CA ASN A 74 45.86 -31.26 -1.22
C ASN A 74 44.43 -31.41 -1.77
N GLY A 75 43.51 -30.53 -1.38
CA GLY A 75 42.13 -30.53 -1.87
C GLY A 75 42.05 -30.27 -3.39
N LEU A 76 42.83 -29.30 -3.89
CA LEU A 76 42.88 -28.95 -5.30
C LEU A 76 43.53 -30.05 -6.14
N GLN A 77 44.63 -30.66 -5.67
CA GLN A 77 45.28 -31.80 -6.32
C GLN A 77 44.36 -33.01 -6.41
N ASN A 78 43.62 -33.31 -5.34
CA ASN A 78 42.64 -34.41 -5.35
C ASN A 78 41.49 -34.14 -6.32
N ARG A 79 41.05 -32.88 -6.44
CA ARG A 79 40.02 -32.49 -7.40
C ARG A 79 40.53 -32.56 -8.85
N GLN A 80 41.79 -32.20 -9.11
CA GLN A 80 42.43 -32.35 -10.42
C GLN A 80 42.57 -33.81 -10.86
N LYS A 81 42.83 -34.74 -9.93
CA LYS A 81 42.89 -36.19 -10.23
C LYS A 81 41.57 -36.79 -10.71
N ILE A 82 40.45 -36.14 -10.42
CA ILE A 82 39.09 -36.61 -10.78
C ILE A 82 38.67 -36.08 -12.16
N LEU A 83 39.31 -35.04 -12.68
CA LEU A 83 39.02 -34.44 -13.98
C LEU A 83 39.64 -35.23 -15.15
N ALA A 84 39.05 -35.12 -16.33
CA ALA A 84 39.60 -35.74 -17.54
C ALA A 84 40.98 -35.14 -17.90
N LYS A 85 41.84 -35.93 -18.55
CA LYS A 85 43.17 -35.48 -18.98
C LYS A 85 43.02 -34.23 -19.87
N ASN A 86 43.58 -33.09 -19.42
CA ASN A 86 43.56 -31.76 -20.04
C ASN A 86 42.40 -30.81 -19.66
N GLU A 87 41.61 -31.09 -18.62
CA GLU A 87 40.66 -30.11 -18.08
C GLU A 87 41.22 -29.35 -16.87
N PHE A 88 40.98 -28.04 -16.81
CA PHE A 88 41.34 -27.17 -15.69
C PHE A 88 40.17 -27.01 -14.72
N LEU A 89 40.48 -26.82 -13.43
CA LEU A 89 39.46 -26.46 -12.44
C LEU A 89 38.94 -25.05 -12.74
N ASN A 90 37.62 -24.91 -12.81
CA ASN A 90 37.00 -23.60 -12.90
C ASN A 90 36.97 -22.90 -11.53
N ARG A 91 36.67 -21.59 -11.52
CA ARG A 91 36.66 -20.76 -10.31
C ARG A 91 35.73 -21.30 -9.21
N GLU A 92 34.57 -21.84 -9.58
CA GLU A 92 33.59 -22.38 -8.62
C GLU A 92 34.09 -23.66 -7.95
N GLN A 93 34.73 -24.55 -8.73
CA GLN A 93 35.36 -25.75 -8.20
C GLN A 93 36.52 -25.42 -7.25
N ILE A 94 37.33 -24.41 -7.58
CA ILE A 94 38.42 -23.92 -6.72
C ILE A 94 37.84 -23.31 -5.44
N GLN A 95 36.84 -22.44 -5.55
CA GLN A 95 36.17 -21.81 -4.40
C GLN A 95 35.50 -22.85 -3.50
N SER A 96 34.89 -23.90 -4.07
CA SER A 96 34.27 -25.00 -3.32
C SER A 96 35.29 -25.76 -2.47
N VAL A 97 36.49 -26.03 -3.02
CA VAL A 97 37.58 -26.68 -2.27
C VAL A 97 38.08 -25.78 -1.13
N VAL A 98 38.30 -24.49 -1.41
CA VAL A 98 38.73 -23.52 -0.38
C VAL A 98 37.70 -23.41 0.75
N THR A 99 36.41 -23.36 0.41
CA THR A 99 35.30 -23.28 1.36
C THR A 99 35.18 -24.55 2.20
N ALA A 100 35.28 -25.73 1.56
CA ALA A 100 35.23 -27.02 2.27
C ALA A 100 36.38 -27.20 3.27
N VAL A 101 37.60 -26.77 2.89
CA VAL A 101 38.77 -26.80 3.78
C VAL A 101 38.58 -25.83 4.95
N ASN A 102 38.10 -24.61 4.69
CA ASN A 102 37.81 -23.63 5.74
C ASN A 102 36.78 -24.16 6.74
N HIS A 103 35.68 -24.76 6.25
CA HIS A 103 34.66 -25.33 7.11
C HIS A 103 35.19 -26.49 7.95
N ALA A 104 35.97 -27.40 7.34
CA ALA A 104 36.53 -28.55 8.05
C ALA A 104 37.50 -28.13 9.16
N GLU A 105 38.35 -27.13 8.91
CA GLU A 105 39.30 -26.63 9.91
C GLU A 105 38.62 -25.77 10.99
N ALA A 106 37.63 -24.95 10.62
CA ALA A 106 36.86 -24.17 11.59
C ALA A 106 36.02 -25.07 12.52
N LEU A 107 35.45 -26.18 12.03
CA LEU A 107 34.79 -27.18 12.87
C LEU A 107 35.77 -27.88 13.81
N LYS A 108 37.00 -28.18 13.38
CA LYS A 108 38.03 -28.76 14.26
C LYS A 108 38.44 -27.79 15.36
N GLN A 109 38.57 -26.50 15.04
CA GLN A 109 38.84 -25.44 16.01
C GLN A 109 37.68 -25.30 17.00
N LEU A 110 36.44 -25.29 16.50
CA LEU A 110 35.24 -25.27 17.32
C LEU A 110 35.20 -26.47 18.28
N GLU A 111 35.49 -27.66 17.77
CA GLU A 111 35.53 -28.89 18.56
C GLU A 111 36.61 -28.85 19.65
N SER A 112 37.81 -28.34 19.33
CA SER A 112 38.88 -28.17 20.32
C SER A 112 38.44 -27.25 21.46
N VAL A 113 37.83 -26.12 21.12
CA VAL A 113 37.42 -25.08 22.06
C VAL A 113 36.24 -25.53 22.93
N LEU A 114 35.31 -26.31 22.37
CA LEU A 114 34.18 -26.86 23.14
C LEU A 114 34.57 -28.04 24.04
N ARG A 115 35.74 -28.66 23.85
CA ARG A 115 36.21 -29.82 24.63
C ARG A 115 36.85 -29.44 25.96
N ASP A 116 37.37 -28.23 26.10
CA ASP A 116 38.15 -27.75 27.26
C ASP A 116 37.36 -27.57 28.56
N GLY A 117 36.09 -28.00 28.58
CA GLY A 117 35.28 -28.09 29.79
C GLY A 117 34.82 -26.76 30.38
N LYS A 118 35.12 -25.65 29.70
CA LYS A 118 34.68 -24.30 30.03
C LYS A 118 33.88 -23.73 28.86
N ILE A 119 33.02 -22.76 29.17
CA ILE A 119 32.32 -22.00 28.14
C ILE A 119 33.39 -21.20 27.37
N PRO A 120 33.47 -21.36 26.04
CA PRO A 120 34.44 -20.64 25.22
C PRO A 120 34.35 -19.13 25.37
N GLU A 121 35.48 -18.43 25.18
CA GLU A 121 35.45 -16.97 25.13
C GLU A 121 34.71 -16.48 23.89
N VAL A 122 33.93 -15.40 24.05
CA VAL A 122 33.08 -14.81 23.00
C VAL A 122 33.90 -14.41 21.77
N THR A 123 35.11 -13.89 21.98
CA THR A 123 36.06 -13.52 20.92
C THR A 123 36.51 -14.72 20.11
N GLU A 124 36.74 -15.86 20.76
CA GLU A 124 37.22 -17.08 20.11
C GLU A 124 36.09 -17.75 19.30
N VAL A 125 34.88 -17.82 19.87
CA VAL A 125 33.69 -18.35 19.17
C VAL A 125 33.30 -17.48 17.99
N ASN A 126 33.32 -16.16 18.13
CA ASN A 126 32.99 -15.26 17.02
C ASN A 126 33.99 -15.41 15.85
N VAL A 127 35.29 -15.59 16.14
CA VAL A 127 36.31 -15.82 15.11
C VAL A 127 36.08 -17.16 14.40
N ILE A 128 35.76 -18.21 15.16
CA ILE A 128 35.50 -19.54 14.59
C ILE A 128 34.20 -19.56 13.76
N LEU A 129 33.15 -18.89 14.23
CA LEU A 129 31.89 -18.74 13.47
C LEU A 129 32.08 -17.87 12.22
N ASP A 130 32.88 -16.80 12.29
CA ASP A 130 33.26 -15.98 11.12
C ASP A 130 34.03 -16.86 10.09
N HIS A 131 34.89 -17.79 10.54
CA HIS A 131 35.58 -18.74 9.67
C HIS A 131 34.68 -19.83 9.06
N LEU A 132 33.53 -20.13 9.68
CA LEU A 132 32.48 -21.00 9.13
C LEU A 132 31.59 -20.29 8.08
N GLN A 133 31.96 -19.07 7.67
CA GLN A 133 31.26 -18.26 6.67
C GLN A 133 29.78 -18.03 6.98
N GLN A 134 29.45 -17.89 8.26
CA GLN A 134 28.08 -17.63 8.70
C GLN A 134 27.81 -16.12 8.63
N ASP A 135 27.29 -15.62 7.50
CA ASP A 135 27.07 -14.19 7.19
C ASP A 135 26.07 -13.47 8.15
N ASP A 136 25.52 -14.17 9.14
CA ASP A 136 24.39 -13.76 9.98
C ASP A 136 24.73 -13.75 11.50
N ILE A 137 26.01 -13.76 11.90
CA ILE A 137 26.40 -13.74 13.33
C ILE A 137 26.12 -12.36 13.96
N LEU A 138 25.16 -12.32 14.87
CA LEU A 138 24.91 -11.13 15.70
C LEU A 138 26.00 -11.04 16.76
N ARG A 139 27.01 -10.20 16.55
CA ARG A 139 28.16 -10.06 17.49
C ARG A 139 27.74 -9.75 18.94
N GLY A 140 26.58 -9.09 19.14
CA GLY A 140 25.99 -8.86 20.46
C GLY A 140 25.40 -10.10 21.14
N ALA A 141 25.17 -11.18 20.41
CA ALA A 141 24.70 -12.48 20.90
C ALA A 141 25.83 -13.52 21.03
N GLY A 142 27.10 -13.11 20.89
CA GLY A 142 28.26 -14.02 20.91
C GLY A 142 28.36 -14.88 22.18
N LEU A 143 27.96 -14.33 23.35
CA LEU A 143 27.90 -15.08 24.60
C LEU A 143 26.83 -16.18 24.58
N LEU A 144 25.66 -15.90 23.99
CA LEU A 144 24.58 -16.88 23.81
C LEU A 144 25.00 -17.98 22.84
N TYR A 145 25.67 -17.63 21.74
CA TYR A 145 26.23 -18.61 20.81
C TYR A 145 27.23 -19.54 21.51
N ALA A 146 28.17 -18.99 22.27
CA ALA A 146 29.14 -19.79 23.01
C ALA A 146 28.48 -20.72 24.04
N GLN A 147 27.48 -20.24 24.76
CA GLN A 147 26.75 -21.02 25.77
C GLN A 147 25.94 -22.16 25.15
N GLU A 148 25.18 -21.88 24.10
CA GLU A 148 24.30 -22.88 23.49
C GLU A 148 25.07 -23.90 22.64
N LEU A 149 26.13 -23.49 21.93
CA LEU A 149 27.02 -24.44 21.25
C LEU A 149 27.68 -25.40 22.25
N TYR A 150 28.09 -24.88 23.41
CA TYR A 150 28.63 -25.71 24.50
C TYR A 150 27.60 -26.70 25.06
N LYS A 151 26.36 -26.26 25.30
CA LYS A 151 25.27 -27.14 25.75
C LYS A 151 24.95 -28.23 24.72
N MET A 152 24.82 -27.85 23.44
CA MET A 152 24.50 -28.78 22.36
C MET A 152 25.57 -29.87 22.20
N ARG A 153 26.86 -29.46 22.24
CA ARG A 153 28.00 -30.39 22.18
C ARG A 153 28.04 -31.36 23.37
N ARG A 154 27.69 -30.89 24.57
CA ARG A 154 27.62 -31.72 25.78
C ARG A 154 26.48 -32.73 25.75
N ALA A 155 25.35 -32.37 25.16
CA ALA A 155 24.19 -33.25 25.07
C ALA A 155 24.39 -34.42 24.09
N GLN A 156 25.08 -34.19 22.98
CA GLN A 156 25.18 -35.18 21.89
C GLN A 156 26.45 -36.03 21.93
N ASN A 157 27.46 -35.66 22.73
CA ASN A 157 28.76 -36.34 22.88
C ASN A 157 29.61 -36.51 21.59
N ASP A 158 29.07 -36.21 20.41
CA ASP A 158 29.75 -36.14 19.11
C ASP A 158 30.08 -34.70 18.67
N PRO A 159 31.06 -34.48 17.77
CA PRO A 159 31.36 -33.16 17.22
C PRO A 159 30.17 -32.54 16.47
N LEU A 160 29.99 -31.23 16.62
CA LEU A 160 28.89 -30.51 15.97
C LEU A 160 29.07 -30.46 14.44
N THR A 161 27.96 -30.59 13.71
CA THR A 161 27.92 -30.38 12.25
C THR A 161 27.61 -28.93 11.89
N ILE A 162 27.93 -28.53 10.66
CA ILE A 162 27.62 -27.18 10.15
C ILE A 162 26.12 -26.89 10.22
N GLU A 163 25.28 -27.85 9.84
CA GLU A 163 23.82 -27.73 9.85
C GLU A 163 23.27 -27.50 11.27
N GLN A 164 23.88 -28.14 12.27
CA GLN A 164 23.50 -27.93 13.68
C GLN A 164 23.89 -26.54 14.18
N VAL A 165 25.09 -26.06 13.81
CA VAL A 165 25.54 -24.69 14.12
C VAL A 165 24.61 -23.68 13.44
N GLU A 166 24.28 -23.86 12.16
CA GLU A 166 23.34 -23.01 11.42
C GLU A 166 21.94 -22.97 12.02
N THR A 167 21.43 -24.14 12.40
CA THR A 167 20.10 -24.27 13.02
C THR A 167 20.05 -23.53 14.34
N LEU A 168 21.12 -23.64 15.15
CA LEU A 168 21.23 -22.92 16.40
C LEU A 168 21.29 -21.40 16.20
N LEU A 169 22.10 -20.93 15.25
CA LEU A 169 22.21 -19.50 14.92
C LEU A 169 20.85 -18.93 14.49
N LYS A 170 20.12 -19.66 13.63
CA LYS A 170 18.75 -19.30 13.21
C LYS A 170 17.78 -19.26 14.39
N ALA A 171 17.83 -20.26 15.27
CA ALA A 171 16.96 -20.32 16.45
C ALA A 171 17.21 -19.15 17.41
N ILE A 172 18.47 -18.84 17.73
CA ILE A 172 18.82 -17.71 18.61
C ILE A 172 18.43 -16.37 17.99
N LYS A 173 18.65 -16.18 16.69
CA LYS A 173 18.20 -14.98 15.96
C LYS A 173 16.69 -14.81 16.03
N MET A 174 15.93 -15.90 15.90
CA MET A 174 14.48 -15.84 16.00
C MET A 174 14.02 -15.58 17.43
N CYS A 175 14.68 -16.13 18.45
CA CYS A 175 14.38 -15.83 19.86
C CYS A 175 14.61 -14.36 20.19
N LEU A 176 15.67 -13.76 19.62
CA LEU A 176 15.92 -12.31 19.72
C LEU A 176 14.83 -11.48 19.01
N ARG A 177 14.27 -11.96 17.90
CA ARG A 177 13.12 -11.33 17.24
C ARG A 177 11.84 -11.45 18.07
N VAL A 178 11.58 -12.60 18.68
CA VAL A 178 10.44 -12.79 19.60
C VAL A 178 10.55 -11.86 20.79
N ARG A 179 11.75 -11.71 21.39
CA ARG A 179 12.01 -10.72 22.44
C ARG A 179 11.67 -9.31 21.98
N PHE A 180 12.14 -8.94 20.79
CA PHE A 180 11.88 -7.63 20.19
C PHE A 180 10.38 -7.38 20.01
N TYR A 181 9.66 -8.28 19.34
CA TYR A 181 8.21 -8.12 19.11
C TYR A 181 7.39 -8.13 20.41
N ALA A 182 7.78 -8.93 21.41
CA ALA A 182 7.11 -8.95 22.70
C ALA A 182 7.30 -7.63 23.49
N LEU A 183 8.49 -7.02 23.41
CA LEU A 183 8.79 -5.73 24.08
C LEU A 183 8.22 -4.53 23.31
N GLU A 184 8.13 -4.60 21.98
CA GLU A 184 7.55 -3.57 21.11
C GLU A 184 6.03 -3.62 21.01
N SER A 185 5.41 -4.66 21.57
CA SER A 185 3.95 -4.88 21.57
C SER A 185 3.32 -5.16 20.20
N ASP A 186 4.10 -5.70 19.26
CA ASP A 186 3.62 -6.11 17.93
C ASP A 186 3.08 -7.55 17.97
N GLU A 187 1.76 -7.68 18.11
CA GLU A 187 1.07 -8.98 18.24
C GLU A 187 1.11 -9.82 16.97
N ASN A 188 1.08 -9.19 15.80
CA ASN A 188 1.03 -9.89 14.52
C ASN A 188 2.41 -10.46 14.18
N CYS A 189 3.45 -9.63 14.26
CA CYS A 189 4.82 -10.07 14.01
C CYS A 189 5.30 -11.06 15.07
N LEU A 190 4.87 -10.91 16.34
CA LEU A 190 5.13 -11.91 17.38
C LEU A 190 4.52 -13.27 17.03
N CYS A 191 3.23 -13.29 16.63
CA CYS A 191 2.55 -14.54 16.28
C CYS A 191 3.20 -15.23 15.07
N GLU A 192 3.60 -14.46 14.06
CA GLU A 192 4.33 -14.99 12.90
C GLU A 192 5.71 -15.53 13.26
N ALA A 193 6.45 -14.82 14.13
CA ALA A 193 7.75 -15.28 14.62
C ALA A 193 7.64 -16.58 15.40
N LEU A 194 6.60 -16.73 16.24
CA LEU A 194 6.32 -17.95 17.00
C LEU A 194 5.92 -19.12 16.08
N LYS A 195 5.27 -18.85 14.94
CA LYS A 195 4.95 -19.83 13.91
C LYS A 195 6.11 -20.20 12.99
N CYS A 196 7.30 -19.62 13.18
CA CYS A 196 8.44 -19.94 12.34
C CYS A 196 8.75 -21.45 12.39
N LYS A 197 8.97 -22.05 11.21
CA LYS A 197 9.34 -23.47 11.07
C LYS A 197 10.53 -23.88 11.94
N SER A 198 11.46 -22.95 12.20
CA SER A 198 12.64 -23.17 13.06
C SER A 198 12.32 -23.45 14.54
N PHE A 199 11.12 -23.08 15.01
CA PHE A 199 10.68 -23.36 16.37
C PHE A 199 9.84 -24.63 16.51
N GLY A 200 9.28 -25.13 15.40
CA GLY A 200 8.37 -26.28 15.41
C GLY A 200 7.09 -26.07 16.24
N MET A 201 6.68 -24.82 16.46
CA MET A 201 5.52 -24.45 17.30
C MET A 201 4.26 -24.10 16.49
N GLU A 202 4.30 -24.25 15.16
CA GLU A 202 3.20 -23.89 14.25
C GLU A 202 1.86 -24.54 14.62
N ALA A 203 1.90 -25.81 15.05
CA ALA A 203 0.70 -26.57 15.44
C ALA A 203 0.10 -26.17 16.80
N ILE A 204 0.87 -25.50 17.67
CA ILE A 204 0.41 -25.11 19.02
C ILE A 204 0.06 -23.63 19.14
N VAL A 205 0.55 -22.77 18.25
CA VAL A 205 0.31 -21.32 18.27
C VAL A 205 -1.03 -20.99 17.61
N LYS A 206 -1.99 -20.48 18.39
CA LYS A 206 -3.31 -20.06 17.91
C LYS A 206 -3.35 -18.55 17.67
N CYS A 207 -3.63 -18.11 16.44
CA CYS A 207 -3.64 -16.67 16.07
C CYS A 207 -4.64 -15.84 16.88
N GLU A 208 -5.73 -16.46 17.33
CA GLU A 208 -6.76 -15.84 18.18
C GLU A 208 -6.20 -15.40 19.54
N LEU A 209 -5.11 -16.03 20.02
CA LEU A 209 -4.51 -15.79 21.33
C LEU A 209 -3.26 -14.88 21.28
N LYS A 210 -2.97 -14.26 20.13
CA LYS A 210 -1.77 -13.44 19.90
C LYS A 210 -1.52 -12.35 20.97
N GLY A 211 -2.59 -11.68 21.41
CA GLY A 211 -2.50 -10.65 22.46
C GLY A 211 -2.16 -11.22 23.84
N ILE A 212 -2.63 -12.45 24.13
CA ILE A 212 -2.37 -13.13 25.40
C ILE A 212 -0.94 -13.69 25.43
N TYR A 213 -0.48 -14.30 24.32
CA TYR A 213 0.92 -14.74 24.20
C TYR A 213 1.89 -13.59 24.41
N LYS A 214 1.62 -12.42 23.79
CA LYS A 214 2.42 -11.21 24.00
C LYS A 214 2.53 -10.85 25.48
N ASN A 215 1.40 -10.80 26.19
CA ASN A 215 1.37 -10.39 27.58
C ASN A 215 2.13 -11.38 28.48
N ALA A 216 1.93 -12.69 28.29
CA ALA A 216 2.63 -13.72 29.06
C ALA A 216 4.14 -13.70 28.82
N ILE A 217 4.58 -13.55 27.56
CA ILE A 217 6.00 -13.45 27.21
C ILE A 217 6.61 -12.16 27.78
N ARG A 218 5.88 -11.04 27.72
CA ARG A 218 6.32 -9.76 28.27
C ARG A 218 6.43 -9.78 29.79
N GLU A 219 5.45 -10.35 30.48
CA GLU A 219 5.48 -10.54 31.93
C GLU A 219 6.69 -11.38 32.35
N LYS A 220 7.04 -12.41 31.57
CA LYS A 220 8.26 -13.17 31.80
C LYS A 220 9.49 -12.26 31.70
N TYR A 221 9.62 -11.44 30.66
CA TYR A 221 10.74 -10.49 30.52
C TYR A 221 10.80 -9.43 31.62
N ASP A 222 9.65 -8.97 32.13
CA ASP A 222 9.62 -8.04 33.25
C ASP A 222 10.12 -8.69 34.55
N ASN A 223 9.94 -10.01 34.71
CA ASN A 223 10.40 -10.78 35.87
C ASN A 223 11.87 -11.24 35.79
N VAL A 224 12.34 -11.75 34.64
CA VAL A 224 13.73 -12.24 34.48
C VAL A 224 14.72 -11.17 34.00
N GLY A 225 14.22 -9.98 33.63
CA GLY A 225 15.01 -8.86 33.16
C GLY A 225 14.99 -8.74 31.63
N LYS A 226 14.94 -7.51 31.15
CA LYS A 226 14.74 -7.18 29.73
C LYS A 226 15.89 -7.63 28.82
N ASP A 227 17.06 -7.91 29.39
CA ASP A 227 18.26 -8.37 28.66
C ASP A 227 18.38 -9.89 28.54
N TYR A 228 17.52 -10.64 29.24
CA TYR A 228 17.41 -12.08 29.08
C TYR A 228 16.84 -12.42 27.69
N VAL A 229 17.15 -13.61 27.17
CA VAL A 229 16.60 -14.12 25.91
C VAL A 229 15.90 -15.43 26.21
N LEU A 230 14.58 -15.47 26.04
CA LEU A 230 13.80 -16.69 26.21
C LEU A 230 14.12 -17.65 25.07
N MET A 231 14.63 -18.83 25.41
CA MET A 231 14.96 -19.86 24.43
C MET A 231 13.70 -20.62 23.99
N VAL A 232 13.84 -21.43 22.92
CA VAL A 232 12.72 -22.10 22.24
C VAL A 232 11.85 -22.92 23.20
N ASP A 233 12.46 -23.63 24.16
CA ASP A 233 11.72 -24.46 25.12
C ASP A 233 10.93 -23.61 26.12
N GLU A 234 11.51 -22.52 26.63
CA GLU A 234 10.82 -21.59 27.54
C GLU A 234 9.63 -20.91 26.85
N LEU A 235 9.80 -20.51 25.59
CA LEU A 235 8.71 -19.96 24.78
C LEU A 235 7.60 -20.99 24.56
N ARG A 236 7.97 -22.25 24.30
CA ARG A 236 7.03 -23.35 24.11
C ARG A 236 6.21 -23.62 25.38
N ASP A 237 6.86 -23.60 26.55
CA ASP A 237 6.19 -23.81 27.82
C ASP A 237 5.20 -22.68 28.14
N ILE A 238 5.57 -21.42 27.87
CA ILE A 238 4.67 -20.27 28.01
C ILE A 238 3.44 -20.42 27.09
N ILE A 239 3.64 -20.80 25.83
CA ILE A 239 2.53 -20.97 24.87
C ILE A 239 1.59 -22.10 25.30
N LYS A 240 2.14 -23.24 25.77
CA LYS A 240 1.34 -24.35 26.28
C LYS A 240 0.54 -23.94 27.51
N GLN A 241 1.18 -23.28 28.47
CA GLN A 241 0.53 -22.77 29.68
C GLN A 241 -0.64 -21.84 29.32
N VAL A 242 -0.43 -20.87 28.42
CA VAL A 242 -1.50 -19.95 27.97
C VAL A 242 -2.65 -20.69 27.30
N ASN A 243 -2.35 -21.71 26.49
CA ASN A 243 -3.37 -22.51 25.81
C ASN A 243 -4.19 -23.34 26.81
N ASP A 244 -3.55 -23.92 27.81
CA ASP A 244 -4.18 -24.75 28.83
C ASP A 244 -5.05 -23.90 29.78
N GLU A 245 -4.53 -22.75 30.23
CA GLU A 245 -5.26 -21.80 31.08
C GLU A 245 -6.52 -21.24 30.40
N MET A 246 -6.49 -21.01 29.08
CA MET A 246 -7.64 -20.45 28.35
C MET A 246 -8.78 -21.48 28.18
N MET A 247 -8.46 -22.77 28.06
CA MET A 247 -9.45 -23.85 28.00
C MET A 247 -10.15 -24.06 29.36
N GLU A 248 -9.42 -23.94 30.48
CA GLU A 248 -10.00 -23.97 31.83
C GLU A 248 -10.89 -22.75 32.11
N ASN A 249 -10.46 -21.56 31.67
CA ASN A 249 -11.20 -20.31 31.91
C ASN A 249 -12.55 -20.27 31.16
N ARG A 250 -12.65 -20.87 29.96
CA ARG A 250 -13.93 -20.99 29.22
C ARG A 250 -14.96 -21.86 29.93
N VAL A 251 -14.55 -22.98 30.53
CA VAL A 251 -15.46 -23.83 31.32
C VAL A 251 -15.97 -23.09 32.56
N CYS A 252 -15.11 -22.29 33.20
CA CYS A 252 -15.51 -21.42 34.31
C CYS A 252 -16.51 -20.34 33.89
N ILE A 253 -16.31 -19.69 32.74
CA ILE A 253 -17.24 -18.66 32.22
C ILE A 253 -18.61 -19.28 31.89
N ILE A 254 -18.64 -20.47 31.29
CA ILE A 254 -19.89 -21.19 31.02
C ILE A 254 -20.59 -21.57 32.33
N LYS A 255 -19.85 -22.08 33.34
CA LYS A 255 -20.40 -22.36 34.68
C LYS A 255 -20.98 -21.12 35.35
N ASP A 256 -20.30 -19.98 35.23
CA ASP A 256 -20.77 -18.73 35.81
C ASP A 256 -21.99 -18.16 35.08
N ALA A 257 -22.06 -18.29 33.76
CA ALA A 257 -23.24 -17.94 32.98
C ALA A 257 -24.43 -18.83 33.36
N CYS A 258 -24.22 -20.15 33.50
CA CYS A 258 -25.24 -21.09 33.97
C CYS A 258 -25.72 -20.75 35.38
N LYS A 259 -24.80 -20.50 36.33
CA LYS A 259 -25.17 -20.10 37.71
C LYS A 259 -25.98 -18.82 37.78
N LYS A 260 -25.68 -17.86 36.89
CA LYS A 260 -26.39 -16.57 36.83
C LYS A 260 -27.70 -16.64 36.06
N GLY A 261 -27.96 -17.75 35.35
CA GLY A 261 -29.10 -17.88 34.44
C GLY A 261 -29.03 -16.91 33.26
N ASP A 262 -27.83 -16.44 32.90
CA ASP A 262 -27.65 -15.39 31.90
C ASP A 262 -27.52 -16.01 30.51
N LYS A 263 -28.65 -16.01 29.78
CA LYS A 263 -28.76 -16.57 28.43
C LYS A 263 -27.82 -15.89 27.42
N ILE A 264 -27.56 -14.58 27.57
CA ILE A 264 -26.72 -13.83 26.63
C ILE A 264 -25.25 -14.14 26.92
N ALA A 265 -24.86 -14.15 28.19
CA ALA A 265 -23.51 -14.56 28.58
C ALA A 265 -23.23 -16.01 28.19
N LEU A 266 -24.21 -16.91 28.30
CA LEU A 266 -24.08 -18.30 27.88
C LEU A 266 -23.91 -18.41 26.36
N ALA A 267 -24.72 -17.71 25.57
CA ALA A 267 -24.60 -17.71 24.10
C ALA A 267 -23.20 -17.24 23.65
N ASN A 268 -22.69 -16.16 24.24
CA ASN A 268 -21.35 -15.66 23.96
C ASN A 268 -20.24 -16.64 24.39
N ALA A 269 -20.46 -17.37 25.49
CA ALA A 269 -19.48 -18.33 26.00
C ALA A 269 -19.46 -19.64 25.19
N LEU A 270 -20.59 -19.99 24.57
CA LEU A 270 -20.75 -21.17 23.71
C LEU A 270 -20.39 -20.88 22.24
N ASP A 271 -20.22 -19.62 21.84
CA ASP A 271 -19.91 -19.22 20.46
C ASP A 271 -18.66 -19.92 19.90
N GLY A 272 -18.79 -20.47 18.69
CA GLY A 272 -17.76 -21.26 18.01
C GLY A 272 -17.69 -22.75 18.39
N LEU A 273 -18.57 -23.27 19.25
CA LEU A 273 -18.72 -24.73 19.46
C LEU A 273 -19.67 -25.35 18.41
N GLU A 274 -19.35 -26.56 17.98
CA GLU A 274 -20.06 -27.25 16.90
C GLU A 274 -21.45 -27.76 17.36
N GLY A 275 -22.50 -27.50 16.57
CA GLY A 275 -23.85 -28.04 16.81
C GLY A 275 -24.81 -27.18 17.64
N ILE A 276 -24.50 -25.91 17.85
CA ILE A 276 -25.35 -24.98 18.63
C ILE A 276 -26.54 -24.47 17.81
N ARG A 277 -27.72 -24.49 18.44
CA ARG A 277 -28.96 -23.90 17.95
C ARG A 277 -29.41 -22.73 18.83
N GLU A 278 -29.49 -21.53 18.27
CA GLU A 278 -29.86 -20.30 19.01
C GLU A 278 -31.25 -20.37 19.64
N ASP A 279 -32.19 -21.07 19.00
CA ASP A 279 -33.55 -21.30 19.47
C ASP A 279 -33.60 -22.19 20.73
N LEU A 280 -32.60 -23.04 20.95
CA LEU A 280 -32.52 -23.98 22.06
C LEU A 280 -31.70 -23.47 23.25
N MET A 281 -31.24 -22.23 23.22
CA MET A 281 -30.40 -21.63 24.28
C MET A 281 -31.02 -21.68 25.69
N ALA A 282 -32.35 -21.65 25.80
CA ALA A 282 -33.03 -21.82 27.09
C ALA A 282 -32.93 -23.26 27.61
N HIS A 283 -33.04 -24.24 26.72
CA HIS A 283 -32.90 -25.66 27.05
C HIS A 283 -31.45 -26.04 27.32
N TYR A 284 -30.49 -25.45 26.60
CA TYR A 284 -29.07 -25.61 26.92
C TYR A 284 -28.75 -25.05 28.30
N LEU A 285 -29.30 -23.88 28.66
CA LEU A 285 -29.12 -23.31 29.99
C LEU A 285 -29.68 -24.21 31.09
N GLU A 286 -30.86 -24.79 30.89
CA GLU A 286 -31.51 -25.70 31.85
C GLU A 286 -30.72 -27.00 32.01
N GLU A 287 -30.37 -27.67 30.91
CA GLU A 287 -29.63 -28.94 30.95
C GLU A 287 -28.19 -28.74 31.46
N LEU A 288 -27.53 -27.62 31.11
CA LEU A 288 -26.21 -27.28 31.66
C LEU A 288 -26.28 -26.80 33.12
N GLN A 289 -27.42 -26.32 33.62
CA GLN A 289 -27.57 -26.01 35.05
C GLN A 289 -27.70 -27.29 35.90
N GLU A 290 -28.33 -28.31 35.35
CA GLU A 290 -28.56 -29.59 36.04
C GLU A 290 -27.40 -30.59 35.88
N ALA A 291 -26.64 -30.49 34.78
CA ALA A 291 -25.53 -31.37 34.50
C ALA A 291 -24.22 -30.92 35.18
N ASP A 292 -23.48 -31.88 35.74
CA ASP A 292 -22.11 -31.63 36.20
C ASP A 292 -21.12 -31.86 35.04
N PHE A 293 -20.51 -30.79 34.56
CA PHE A 293 -19.54 -30.82 33.48
C PHE A 293 -18.20 -30.23 33.94
N SER A 294 -17.10 -30.88 33.58
CA SER A 294 -15.73 -30.44 33.91
C SER A 294 -14.87 -30.17 32.67
N SER A 295 -15.37 -30.47 31.46
CA SER A 295 -14.67 -30.27 30.20
C SER A 295 -15.62 -29.82 29.08
N ILE A 296 -15.05 -29.25 28.00
CA ILE A 296 -15.79 -28.88 26.79
C ILE A 296 -16.42 -30.10 26.10
N ALA A 297 -15.80 -31.28 26.20
CA ALA A 297 -16.36 -32.50 25.61
C ALA A 297 -17.69 -32.89 26.28
N ASN A 298 -17.77 -32.79 27.61
CA ASN A 298 -19.02 -33.01 28.34
C ASN A 298 -20.11 -32.01 27.92
N ILE A 299 -19.74 -30.76 27.70
CA ILE A 299 -20.67 -29.71 27.26
C ILE A 299 -21.23 -30.05 25.87
N ASN A 300 -20.40 -30.46 24.92
CA ASN A 300 -20.85 -30.85 23.58
C ASN A 300 -21.79 -32.07 23.59
N ASP A 301 -21.52 -33.06 24.43
CA ASP A 301 -22.41 -34.22 24.59
C ASP A 301 -23.79 -33.81 25.14
N ILE A 302 -23.83 -32.88 26.09
CA ILE A 302 -25.07 -32.32 26.65
C ILE A 302 -25.83 -31.56 25.56
N LEU A 303 -25.16 -30.66 24.81
CA LEU A 303 -25.79 -29.90 23.72
C LEU A 303 -26.40 -30.82 22.67
N LYS A 304 -25.68 -31.88 22.29
CA LYS A 304 -26.17 -32.89 21.34
C LYS A 304 -27.38 -33.64 21.87
N TYR A 305 -27.34 -34.08 23.12
CA TYR A 305 -28.48 -34.73 23.78
C TYR A 305 -29.72 -33.82 23.83
N THR A 306 -29.54 -32.54 24.17
CA THR A 306 -30.64 -31.56 24.20
C THR A 306 -31.27 -31.39 22.82
N ASN A 307 -30.46 -31.34 21.76
CA ASN A 307 -30.97 -31.26 20.38
C ASN A 307 -31.83 -32.48 20.01
N GLU A 308 -31.32 -33.69 20.27
CA GLU A 308 -32.03 -34.94 19.96
C GLU A 308 -33.33 -35.11 20.77
N LYS A 309 -33.34 -34.68 22.03
CA LYS A 309 -34.52 -34.71 22.92
C LYS A 309 -35.64 -33.80 22.43
N MET A 310 -35.32 -32.60 21.96
CA MET A 310 -36.31 -31.63 21.48
C MET A 310 -36.90 -32.05 20.13
N GLU A 311 -36.09 -32.60 19.22
CA GLU A 311 -36.58 -33.13 17.94
C GLU A 311 -37.61 -34.27 18.11
N GLN A 312 -37.45 -35.12 19.14
CA GLN A 312 -38.42 -36.18 19.44
C GLN A 312 -39.75 -35.65 20.00
N GLN A 313 -39.73 -34.60 20.82
CA GLN A 313 -40.95 -33.99 21.36
C GLN A 313 -41.77 -33.27 20.30
N GLU A 314 -41.12 -32.58 19.37
CA GLU A 314 -41.79 -31.90 18.25
C GLU A 314 -42.50 -32.91 17.33
N SER A 315 -41.90 -34.08 17.11
CA SER A 315 -42.50 -35.15 16.29
C SER A 315 -43.78 -35.74 16.90
N LEU A 316 -43.82 -35.93 18.23
CA LEU A 316 -44.98 -36.50 18.93
C LEU A 316 -46.18 -35.54 18.94
N PHE A 317 -45.93 -34.24 19.11
CA PHE A 317 -46.97 -33.20 19.11
C PHE A 317 -47.70 -33.10 17.76
N VAL A 318 -46.97 -33.19 16.65
CA VAL A 318 -47.56 -33.15 15.29
C VAL A 318 -48.47 -34.36 15.03
N GLN A 319 -48.13 -35.53 15.58
CA GLN A 319 -48.89 -36.76 15.37
C GLN A 319 -50.26 -36.75 16.07
N ASP A 320 -50.34 -36.20 17.28
CA ASP A 320 -51.60 -36.06 18.03
C ASP A 320 -52.56 -35.04 17.39
N MET A 321 -51.99 -33.98 16.78
CA MET A 321 -52.75 -32.98 16.02
C MET A 321 -53.37 -33.54 14.73
N ILE A 322 -52.60 -34.32 13.97
CA ILE A 322 -53.09 -35.00 12.76
C ILE A 322 -54.26 -35.92 13.11
N THR A 323 -54.15 -36.64 14.23
CA THR A 323 -55.19 -37.55 14.74
C THR A 323 -56.50 -36.82 15.10
N ALA A 324 -56.42 -35.64 15.72
CA ALA A 324 -57.59 -34.82 16.05
C ALA A 324 -58.31 -34.29 14.79
N CYS A 325 -57.55 -33.88 13.77
CA CYS A 325 -58.09 -33.37 12.50
C CYS A 325 -58.79 -34.48 11.68
N GLN A 326 -58.21 -35.69 11.65
CA GLN A 326 -58.79 -36.84 10.96
C GLN A 326 -60.12 -37.31 11.58
N ARG A 327 -60.30 -37.15 12.89
CA ARG A 327 -61.52 -37.53 13.61
C ARG A 327 -62.61 -36.45 13.65
N ASN A 328 -62.31 -35.26 13.11
CA ASN A 328 -63.21 -34.10 13.09
C ASN A 328 -63.73 -33.70 14.49
N ASP A 329 -62.89 -33.88 15.51
CA ASP A 329 -63.26 -33.71 16.91
C ASP A 329 -62.70 -32.38 17.45
N SER A 330 -63.54 -31.34 17.45
CA SER A 330 -63.19 -30.01 17.95
C SER A 330 -62.82 -30.01 19.45
N ARG A 331 -63.35 -30.95 20.24
CA ARG A 331 -63.00 -31.08 21.67
C ARG A 331 -61.63 -31.73 21.85
N MET A 332 -61.29 -32.73 21.02
CA MET A 332 -59.95 -33.32 21.02
C MET A 332 -58.91 -32.31 20.54
N LEU A 333 -59.21 -31.53 19.49
CA LEU A 333 -58.34 -30.44 19.03
C LEU A 333 -58.16 -29.37 20.13
N THR A 334 -59.22 -28.99 20.84
CA THR A 334 -59.15 -28.05 21.97
C THR A 334 -58.30 -28.60 23.13
N LYS A 335 -58.28 -29.92 23.35
CA LYS A 335 -57.40 -30.55 24.35
C LYS A 335 -55.93 -30.58 23.92
N VAL A 336 -55.66 -30.87 22.66
CA VAL A 336 -54.28 -30.91 22.10
C VAL A 336 -53.68 -29.50 22.04
N LEU A 337 -54.49 -28.50 21.68
CA LEU A 337 -54.08 -27.10 21.59
C LEU A 337 -54.18 -26.33 22.91
N LYS A 338 -54.61 -26.97 24.01
CA LYS A 338 -54.81 -26.33 25.31
C LYS A 338 -53.53 -25.75 25.91
N ASN A 339 -52.38 -26.27 25.48
CA ASN A 339 -51.06 -25.82 25.92
C ASN A 339 -50.52 -24.65 25.07
N ILE A 340 -51.18 -24.30 23.96
CA ILE A 340 -50.85 -23.11 23.18
C ILE A 340 -51.57 -21.93 23.83
N ARG A 341 -50.80 -20.94 24.32
CA ARG A 341 -51.26 -19.86 25.21
C ARG A 341 -52.37 -18.96 24.63
N GLU A 342 -52.67 -19.04 23.34
CA GLU A 342 -53.48 -18.05 22.63
C GLU A 342 -54.82 -18.56 22.08
N MET A 343 -55.17 -19.83 22.26
CA MET A 343 -56.39 -20.41 21.67
C MET A 343 -57.66 -19.93 22.40
N ARG A 344 -58.66 -19.42 21.66
CA ARG A 344 -59.97 -19.06 22.24
C ARG A 344 -61.05 -20.09 21.94
N GLU A 345 -61.71 -20.57 22.99
CA GLU A 345 -62.70 -21.64 22.88
C GLU A 345 -63.92 -21.26 22.02
N ASP A 346 -64.29 -19.97 21.94
CA ASP A 346 -65.40 -19.47 21.12
C ASP A 346 -65.14 -19.55 19.62
N LEU A 347 -63.86 -19.61 19.21
CA LEU A 347 -63.43 -19.69 17.81
C LEU A 347 -63.00 -21.10 17.38
N ALA A 348 -63.13 -22.10 18.27
CA ALA A 348 -62.74 -23.49 18.03
C ALA A 348 -63.24 -24.10 16.69
N PRO A 349 -64.46 -23.81 16.21
CA PRO A 349 -64.92 -24.31 14.91
C PRO A 349 -64.13 -23.76 13.71
N TYR A 350 -63.63 -22.52 13.82
CA TYR A 350 -62.90 -21.83 12.75
C TYR A 350 -61.46 -22.34 12.63
N TYR A 351 -60.78 -22.64 13.75
CA TYR A 351 -59.44 -23.24 13.71
C TYR A 351 -59.46 -24.65 13.11
N LEU A 352 -60.46 -25.47 13.47
CA LEU A 352 -60.59 -26.84 12.96
C LEU A 352 -60.71 -26.89 11.43
N GLU A 353 -61.47 -25.97 10.85
CA GLU A 353 -61.68 -25.88 9.40
C GLU A 353 -60.42 -25.37 8.67
N ALA A 354 -59.66 -24.44 9.25
CA ALA A 354 -58.44 -23.91 8.65
C ALA A 354 -57.28 -24.91 8.70
N ILE A 355 -57.08 -25.61 9.81
CA ILE A 355 -56.01 -26.61 9.96
C ILE A 355 -56.23 -27.78 8.99
N LYS A 356 -57.49 -28.20 8.76
CA LYS A 356 -57.85 -29.25 7.79
C LYS A 356 -57.45 -28.97 6.35
N ARG A 357 -57.40 -27.69 5.95
CA ARG A 357 -57.06 -27.28 4.58
C ARG A 357 -55.56 -27.25 4.32
N THR A 358 -54.74 -27.56 5.33
CA THR A 358 -53.29 -27.45 5.26
C THR A 358 -52.65 -28.82 5.09
N LEU A 359 -51.87 -29.00 4.01
CA LEU A 359 -51.30 -30.30 3.61
C LEU A 359 -50.07 -30.74 4.43
N ASN A 360 -49.34 -29.80 5.05
CA ASN A 360 -48.17 -30.08 5.91
C ASN A 360 -48.35 -29.37 7.26
N ILE A 361 -48.73 -30.14 8.29
CA ILE A 361 -48.97 -29.61 9.63
C ILE A 361 -47.65 -29.61 10.40
N THR A 362 -47.14 -28.43 10.74
CA THR A 362 -46.04 -28.25 11.70
C THR A 362 -46.50 -27.34 12.85
N PRO A 363 -45.85 -27.38 14.02
CA PRO A 363 -46.27 -26.59 15.19
C PRO A 363 -46.33 -25.09 14.90
N ASN A 364 -45.33 -24.55 14.18
CA ASN A 364 -45.29 -23.14 13.78
C ASN A 364 -46.44 -22.74 12.85
N ILE A 365 -46.83 -23.60 11.90
CA ILE A 365 -47.93 -23.31 10.97
C ILE A 365 -49.27 -23.27 11.72
N VAL A 366 -49.45 -24.13 12.72
CA VAL A 366 -50.65 -24.18 13.55
C VAL A 366 -50.77 -22.93 14.43
N GLU A 367 -49.67 -22.52 15.06
CA GLU A 367 -49.64 -21.30 15.88
C GLU A 367 -49.96 -20.07 15.03
N THR A 368 -49.40 -20.02 13.81
CA THR A 368 -49.72 -18.98 12.81
C THR A 368 -51.21 -18.96 12.44
N ILE A 369 -51.85 -20.12 12.23
CA ILE A 369 -53.28 -20.21 11.88
C ILE A 369 -54.16 -19.75 13.06
N ILE A 370 -53.81 -20.14 14.28
CA ILE A 370 -54.53 -19.73 15.50
C ILE A 370 -54.45 -18.21 15.67
N GLN A 371 -53.25 -17.66 15.51
CA GLN A 371 -53.01 -16.22 15.59
C GLN A 371 -53.81 -15.45 14.53
N GLN A 372 -53.75 -15.88 13.26
CA GLN A 372 -54.52 -15.26 12.17
C GLN A 372 -56.04 -15.26 12.40
N ILE A 373 -56.60 -16.35 12.94
CA ILE A 373 -58.06 -16.45 13.18
C ILE A 373 -58.47 -15.67 14.43
N ASN A 374 -57.61 -15.62 15.45
CA ASN A 374 -57.81 -14.81 16.64
C ASN A 374 -57.84 -13.32 16.36
N GLU A 375 -56.98 -12.86 15.45
CA GLU A 375 -56.90 -11.47 15.01
C GLU A 375 -58.12 -11.13 14.14
N ARG A 376 -58.39 -11.92 13.09
CA ARG A 376 -59.28 -11.51 12.00
C ARG A 376 -60.75 -11.31 12.35
N ILE A 377 -61.36 -12.13 13.21
CA ILE A 377 -62.83 -12.08 13.46
C ILE A 377 -63.25 -10.97 14.45
N PRO A 378 -62.57 -10.78 15.59
CA PRO A 378 -62.78 -9.61 16.44
C PRO A 378 -62.35 -8.30 15.75
N GLU A 379 -61.31 -8.33 14.92
CA GLU A 379 -60.86 -7.15 14.18
C GLU A 379 -61.95 -6.60 13.26
N ILE A 380 -62.67 -7.41 12.50
CA ILE A 380 -63.72 -6.90 11.61
C ILE A 380 -64.80 -6.11 12.37
N ARG A 381 -65.21 -6.60 13.56
CA ARG A 381 -66.18 -5.89 14.43
C ARG A 381 -65.57 -4.66 15.10
N LYS A 382 -64.32 -4.78 15.57
CA LYS A 382 -63.56 -3.67 16.17
C LYS A 382 -63.26 -2.58 15.14
N LYS A 383 -63.13 -2.92 13.86
CA LYS A 383 -62.74 -2.02 12.78
C LYS A 383 -63.88 -1.10 12.36
N VAL A 384 -65.10 -1.61 12.18
CA VAL A 384 -66.28 -0.75 11.94
C VAL A 384 -66.50 0.22 13.10
N HIS A 385 -66.41 -0.27 14.34
CA HIS A 385 -66.54 0.58 15.54
C HIS A 385 -65.36 1.53 15.74
N GLY A 386 -64.14 1.12 15.36
CA GLY A 386 -62.93 1.93 15.41
C GLY A 386 -62.93 3.06 14.37
N ILE A 387 -63.44 2.80 13.16
CA ILE A 387 -63.64 3.81 12.11
C ILE A 387 -64.64 4.86 12.60
N GLU A 388 -65.77 4.44 13.16
CA GLU A 388 -66.77 5.33 13.76
C GLU A 388 -66.19 6.19 14.88
N TRP A 389 -65.45 5.59 15.82
CA TRP A 389 -64.84 6.31 16.93
C TRP A 389 -63.77 7.31 16.47
N ALA A 390 -62.90 6.92 15.53
CA ALA A 390 -61.87 7.79 14.97
C ALA A 390 -62.47 8.99 14.22
N CYS A 391 -63.57 8.75 13.49
CA CYS A 391 -64.34 9.81 12.82
C CYS A 391 -64.94 10.82 13.80
N GLN A 392 -65.54 10.35 14.90
CA GLN A 392 -66.13 11.22 15.93
C GLN A 392 -65.08 12.06 16.66
N LYS A 393 -63.87 11.52 16.85
CA LYS A 393 -62.77 12.21 17.53
C LYS A 393 -61.91 13.08 16.61
N GLY A 394 -62.11 13.01 15.30
CA GLY A 394 -61.26 13.70 14.32
C GLY A 394 -59.83 13.15 14.28
N ASP A 395 -59.65 11.89 14.66
CA ASP A 395 -58.35 11.25 14.80
C ASP A 395 -57.92 10.60 13.47
N ILE A 396 -57.19 11.38 12.68
CA ILE A 396 -56.78 11.00 11.32
C ILE A 396 -55.86 9.77 11.32
N ASP A 397 -54.99 9.63 12.31
CA ASP A 397 -53.99 8.57 12.34
C ASP A 397 -54.64 7.23 12.69
N ASN A 398 -55.58 7.22 13.66
CA ASN A 398 -56.39 6.04 13.93
C ASN A 398 -57.33 5.72 12.77
N LEU A 399 -57.91 6.72 12.10
CA LEU A 399 -58.76 6.46 10.93
C LEU A 399 -57.96 5.86 9.77
N ARG A 400 -56.75 6.36 9.50
CA ARG A 400 -55.81 5.79 8.50
C ARG A 400 -55.58 4.32 8.77
N GLN A 401 -55.29 3.98 10.02
CA GLN A 401 -55.05 2.59 10.42
C GLN A 401 -56.27 1.71 10.16
N MET A 402 -57.47 2.19 10.51
CA MET A 402 -58.68 1.38 10.42
C MET A 402 -59.23 1.23 9.00
N LEU A 403 -58.93 2.16 8.08
CA LEU A 403 -59.40 2.10 6.67
C LEU A 403 -58.53 1.26 5.72
N THR A 404 -57.39 0.72 6.20
CA THR A 404 -56.37 0.05 5.37
C THR A 404 -56.84 -1.09 4.49
N ASP A 405 -57.87 -1.81 4.91
CA ASP A 405 -58.37 -2.97 4.16
C ASP A 405 -59.82 -2.78 3.66
N VAL A 406 -60.29 -1.54 3.62
CA VAL A 406 -61.62 -1.20 3.09
C VAL A 406 -61.51 -0.94 1.59
N LYS A 407 -62.37 -1.57 0.77
CA LYS A 407 -62.26 -1.52 -0.68
C LYS A 407 -62.46 -0.09 -1.21
N GLY A 408 -61.65 0.31 -2.17
CA GLY A 408 -61.73 1.63 -2.79
C GLY A 408 -61.07 2.77 -1.99
N VAL A 409 -60.54 2.51 -0.79
CA VAL A 409 -59.76 3.49 -0.03
C VAL A 409 -58.47 3.84 -0.76
N LYS A 410 -58.28 5.13 -1.01
CA LYS A 410 -57.02 5.74 -1.41
C LYS A 410 -56.43 6.44 -0.19
N MET A 411 -55.30 5.96 0.33
CA MET A 411 -54.74 6.39 1.62
C MET A 411 -54.31 7.86 1.68
N GLU A 412 -54.04 8.44 0.52
CA GLU A 412 -53.83 9.85 0.28
C GLU A 412 -55.06 10.69 0.64
N ASN A 413 -56.27 10.12 0.54
CA ASN A 413 -57.55 10.81 0.66
C ASN A 413 -58.20 10.69 2.05
N VAL A 414 -57.53 10.08 3.04
CA VAL A 414 -58.12 9.78 4.36
C VAL A 414 -58.64 11.01 5.11
N ARG A 415 -58.04 12.19 4.88
CA ARG A 415 -58.57 13.45 5.45
C ARG A 415 -59.96 13.80 4.90
N TYR A 416 -60.20 13.50 3.64
CA TYR A 416 -61.50 13.73 2.99
C TYR A 416 -62.50 12.63 3.39
N TYR A 417 -62.05 11.39 3.55
CA TYR A 417 -62.88 10.32 4.12
C TYR A 417 -63.30 10.62 5.55
N LEU A 418 -62.41 11.20 6.37
CA LEU A 418 -62.74 11.62 7.73
C LEU A 418 -63.95 12.56 7.74
N GLU A 419 -63.92 13.59 6.89
CA GLU A 419 -65.00 14.59 6.84
C GLU A 419 -66.30 14.01 6.28
N ALA A 420 -66.22 13.10 5.31
CA ALA A 420 -67.39 12.43 4.74
C ALA A 420 -68.00 11.40 5.69
N LEU A 421 -67.18 10.53 6.29
CA LEU A 421 -67.61 9.47 7.21
C LEU A 421 -68.11 10.03 8.54
N LYS A 422 -67.55 11.14 9.04
CA LYS A 422 -68.03 11.84 10.23
C LYS A 422 -69.49 12.32 10.10
N ASN A 423 -69.93 12.57 8.86
CA ASN A 423 -71.28 13.03 8.55
C ASN A 423 -72.21 11.91 8.03
N GLY A 424 -71.69 10.67 7.88
CA GLY A 424 -72.44 9.51 7.40
C GLY A 424 -72.93 8.58 8.53
N HIS A 425 -73.84 7.66 8.19
CA HIS A 425 -74.22 6.54 9.06
C HIS A 425 -73.90 5.24 8.32
N TYR A 426 -73.13 4.36 8.96
CA TYR A 426 -72.70 3.07 8.42
C TYR A 426 -72.62 2.02 9.54
N ILE A 427 -73.05 0.80 9.23
CA ILE A 427 -73.07 -0.36 10.14
C ILE A 427 -72.32 -1.56 9.56
N THR A 428 -71.98 -1.54 8.27
CA THR A 428 -71.14 -2.57 7.63
C THR A 428 -69.96 -1.97 6.89
N VAL A 429 -69.00 -2.81 6.50
CA VAL A 429 -67.82 -2.37 5.74
C VAL A 429 -68.22 -1.90 4.35
N GLU A 430 -69.21 -2.53 3.73
CA GLU A 430 -69.69 -2.22 2.37
C GLU A 430 -70.28 -0.80 2.25
N GLU A 431 -70.94 -0.30 3.30
CA GLU A 431 -71.48 1.07 3.33
C GLU A 431 -70.37 2.13 3.46
N ILE A 432 -69.28 1.80 4.16
CA ILE A 432 -68.07 2.63 4.24
C ILE A 432 -67.43 2.73 2.84
N GLU A 433 -67.36 1.61 2.12
CA GLU A 433 -66.82 1.53 0.75
C GLU A 433 -67.58 2.44 -0.24
N GLU A 434 -68.91 2.57 -0.09
CA GLU A 434 -69.73 3.44 -0.95
C GLU A 434 -69.44 4.93 -0.70
N ILE A 435 -69.33 5.36 0.56
CA ILE A 435 -68.98 6.75 0.92
C ILE A 435 -67.59 7.11 0.39
N ILE A 436 -66.65 6.17 0.48
CA ILE A 436 -65.30 6.32 -0.06
C ILE A 436 -65.32 6.52 -1.59
N ALA A 437 -66.18 5.77 -2.30
CA ALA A 437 -66.30 5.89 -3.75
C ALA A 437 -66.75 7.32 -4.17
N THR A 438 -67.71 7.91 -3.47
CA THR A 438 -68.18 9.29 -3.74
C THR A 438 -67.10 10.35 -3.47
N VAL A 439 -66.33 10.19 -2.38
CA VAL A 439 -65.22 11.09 -2.06
C VAL A 439 -64.12 11.01 -3.12
N ASN A 440 -63.84 9.81 -3.65
CA ASN A 440 -62.88 9.64 -4.72
C ASN A 440 -63.27 10.36 -6.02
N GLU A 441 -64.55 10.34 -6.41
CA GLU A 441 -65.03 11.10 -7.57
C GLU A 441 -64.83 12.62 -7.41
N THR A 442 -65.02 13.13 -6.20
CA THR A 442 -64.88 14.56 -5.89
C THR A 442 -63.42 15.01 -5.95
N ILE A 443 -62.49 14.20 -5.43
CA ILE A 443 -61.04 14.48 -5.43
C ILE A 443 -60.47 14.42 -6.85
N THR A 444 -61.00 13.55 -7.69
CA THR A 444 -60.61 13.44 -9.12
C THR A 444 -60.76 14.80 -9.83
N SER A 445 -61.79 15.59 -9.49
CA SER A 445 -61.99 16.93 -10.05
C SER A 445 -60.97 17.99 -9.57
N GLU A 446 -60.46 17.88 -8.34
CA GLU A 446 -59.40 18.79 -7.84
C GLU A 446 -58.02 18.43 -8.39
N GLN A 447 -57.74 17.14 -8.56
CA GLN A 447 -56.49 16.65 -9.18
C GLN A 447 -56.35 17.14 -10.63
N GLU A 448 -57.45 17.18 -11.40
CA GLU A 448 -57.44 17.74 -12.77
C GLU A 448 -57.05 19.23 -12.82
N LYS A 449 -57.47 20.03 -11.82
CA LYS A 449 -57.06 21.44 -11.71
C LYS A 449 -55.57 21.57 -11.36
N PHE A 450 -55.06 20.72 -10.48
CA PHE A 450 -53.63 20.69 -10.12
C PHE A 450 -52.76 20.38 -11.34
N VAL A 451 -53.12 19.35 -12.12
CA VAL A 451 -52.42 18.98 -13.37
C VAL A 451 -52.40 20.14 -14.37
N CYS A 452 -53.53 20.83 -14.55
CA CYS A 452 -53.60 22.01 -15.41
C CYS A 452 -52.66 23.15 -14.94
N ASN A 453 -52.53 23.33 -13.63
CA ASN A 453 -51.68 24.37 -13.06
C ASN A 453 -50.19 24.06 -13.28
N VAL A 454 -49.78 22.80 -13.03
CA VAL A 454 -48.41 22.30 -13.31
C VAL A 454 -48.08 22.43 -14.79
N ALA A 455 -49.00 22.08 -15.69
CA ALA A 455 -48.85 22.25 -17.13
C ALA A 455 -48.65 23.72 -17.54
N SER A 456 -49.34 24.66 -16.89
CA SER A 456 -49.15 26.09 -17.16
C SER A 456 -47.77 26.60 -16.71
N ILE A 457 -47.26 26.10 -15.57
CA ILE A 457 -45.97 26.49 -15.01
C ILE A 457 -44.82 25.91 -15.83
N CYS A 458 -44.94 24.67 -16.30
CA CYS A 458 -43.94 24.04 -17.16
C CYS A 458 -43.80 24.79 -18.50
N LYS A 459 -44.92 25.29 -19.07
CA LYS A 459 -44.89 26.17 -20.25
C LYS A 459 -44.18 27.50 -20.01
N GLN A 460 -44.16 27.98 -18.77
CA GLN A 460 -43.46 29.22 -18.37
C GLN A 460 -41.99 28.99 -18.00
N ASN A 461 -41.55 27.73 -17.91
CA ASN A 461 -40.20 27.33 -17.50
C ASN A 461 -39.75 27.96 -16.16
N ASP A 462 -40.67 28.05 -15.20
CA ASP A 462 -40.47 28.75 -13.92
C ASP A 462 -40.26 27.75 -12.77
N GLU A 463 -38.99 27.47 -12.48
CA GLU A 463 -38.56 26.51 -11.44
C GLU A 463 -39.06 26.91 -10.04
N ALA A 464 -39.07 28.21 -9.71
CA ALA A 464 -39.47 28.70 -8.39
C ALA A 464 -40.97 28.52 -8.15
N LYS A 465 -41.80 28.78 -9.16
CA LYS A 465 -43.24 28.48 -9.08
C LYS A 465 -43.51 26.98 -9.05
N LEU A 466 -42.74 26.20 -9.81
CA LEU A 466 -42.86 24.74 -9.77
C LEU A 466 -42.50 24.20 -8.39
N ALA A 467 -41.47 24.74 -7.73
CA ALA A 467 -41.08 24.37 -6.37
C ALA A 467 -42.16 24.70 -5.33
N ASN A 468 -42.90 25.79 -5.51
CA ASN A 468 -44.02 26.11 -4.63
C ASN A 468 -45.22 25.16 -4.85
N VAL A 469 -45.52 24.79 -6.09
CA VAL A 469 -46.67 23.92 -6.41
C VAL A 469 -46.38 22.44 -6.12
N LEU A 470 -45.19 21.95 -6.49
CA LEU A 470 -44.78 20.56 -6.21
C LEU A 470 -44.28 20.37 -4.77
N GLY A 471 -43.86 21.44 -4.08
CA GLY A 471 -43.34 21.38 -2.71
C GLY A 471 -44.36 20.87 -1.68
N GLU A 472 -45.64 20.82 -2.04
CA GLU A 472 -46.71 20.24 -1.23
C GLU A 472 -46.85 18.71 -1.42
N MET A 473 -46.22 18.12 -2.45
CA MET A 473 -46.25 16.68 -2.71
C MET A 473 -45.23 15.91 -1.87
N LYS A 474 -45.60 14.69 -1.43
CA LYS A 474 -44.91 13.98 -0.33
C LYS A 474 -43.52 13.42 -0.63
N ASN A 475 -42.99 13.54 -1.84
CA ASN A 475 -41.71 12.93 -2.25
C ASN A 475 -40.85 13.85 -3.14
N VAL A 476 -41.12 15.15 -3.13
CA VAL A 476 -40.41 16.12 -3.98
C VAL A 476 -39.13 16.59 -3.29
N ARG A 477 -38.00 16.33 -3.93
CA ARG A 477 -36.67 16.74 -3.47
C ARG A 477 -36.31 18.09 -4.07
N LYS A 478 -36.07 19.09 -3.20
CA LYS A 478 -35.74 20.47 -3.63
C LYS A 478 -34.47 20.56 -4.48
N ASP A 479 -33.52 19.64 -4.29
CA ASP A 479 -32.28 19.56 -5.05
C ASP A 479 -32.46 19.01 -6.49
N LEU A 480 -33.64 18.45 -6.80
CA LEU A 480 -33.95 17.86 -8.11
C LEU A 480 -34.98 18.66 -8.92
N MET A 481 -35.33 19.89 -8.48
CA MET A 481 -36.40 20.69 -9.10
C MET A 481 -36.18 20.96 -10.58
N GLN A 482 -34.95 21.25 -11.00
CA GLN A 482 -34.62 21.42 -12.41
C GLN A 482 -34.79 20.13 -13.23
N GLN A 483 -34.53 18.96 -12.64
CA GLN A 483 -34.72 17.67 -13.32
C GLN A 483 -36.21 17.35 -13.47
N TYR A 484 -37.02 17.64 -12.43
CA TYR A 484 -38.48 17.52 -12.52
C TYR A 484 -39.05 18.46 -13.60
N LEU A 485 -38.62 19.72 -13.63
CA LEU A 485 -39.06 20.69 -14.63
C LEU A 485 -38.74 20.20 -16.06
N ASN A 486 -37.51 19.76 -16.30
CA ASN A 486 -37.09 19.25 -17.61
C ASN A 486 -37.87 18.00 -18.03
N ALA A 487 -38.12 17.07 -17.10
CA ALA A 487 -38.86 15.85 -17.42
C ALA A 487 -40.35 16.14 -17.70
N LEU A 488 -40.98 17.02 -16.91
CA LEU A 488 -42.36 17.43 -17.11
C LEU A 488 -42.51 18.21 -18.44
N ILE A 489 -41.54 19.03 -18.84
CA ILE A 489 -41.61 19.70 -20.14
C ILE A 489 -41.58 18.71 -21.32
N ASN A 490 -40.85 17.60 -21.18
CA ASN A 490 -40.58 16.66 -22.28
C ASN A 490 -41.52 15.44 -22.32
N VAL A 491 -42.32 15.20 -21.26
CA VAL A 491 -43.22 14.05 -21.16
C VAL A 491 -44.67 14.55 -21.14
N ASN A 492 -45.53 13.97 -21.97
CA ASN A 492 -46.96 14.21 -21.88
C ASN A 492 -47.51 13.54 -20.61
N TYR A 493 -47.96 14.36 -19.65
CA TYR A 493 -48.72 13.93 -18.48
C TYR A 493 -50.14 14.48 -18.56
N SER A 494 -51.10 13.69 -18.11
CA SER A 494 -52.53 14.02 -18.17
C SER A 494 -53.25 13.86 -16.83
N THR A 495 -52.61 13.17 -15.88
CA THR A 495 -53.14 12.89 -14.55
C THR A 495 -52.12 13.24 -13.47
N MET A 496 -52.57 13.33 -12.22
CA MET A 496 -51.68 13.56 -11.09
C MET A 496 -50.75 12.36 -10.86
N ASP A 497 -51.25 11.14 -11.10
CA ASP A 497 -50.49 9.89 -11.05
C ASP A 497 -49.34 9.89 -12.06
N ASP A 498 -49.53 10.48 -13.26
CA ASP A 498 -48.45 10.64 -14.24
C ASP A 498 -47.30 11.52 -13.70
N ILE A 499 -47.64 12.62 -13.02
CA ILE A 499 -46.67 13.53 -12.42
C ILE A 499 -45.93 12.85 -11.26
N GLU A 500 -46.67 12.14 -10.38
CA GLU A 500 -46.07 11.37 -9.28
C GLU A 500 -45.18 10.25 -9.78
N MET A 501 -45.58 9.55 -10.84
CA MET A 501 -44.76 8.52 -11.49
C MET A 501 -43.48 9.11 -12.07
N ILE A 502 -43.53 10.29 -12.69
CA ILE A 502 -42.33 10.98 -13.22
C ILE A 502 -41.38 11.35 -12.07
N ILE A 503 -41.91 11.93 -10.99
CA ILE A 503 -41.12 12.28 -9.79
C ILE A 503 -40.48 11.03 -9.17
N ALA A 504 -41.27 9.95 -9.00
CA ALA A 504 -40.79 8.69 -8.45
C ALA A 504 -39.70 8.06 -9.31
N LYS A 505 -39.85 8.07 -10.64
CA LYS A 505 -38.82 7.59 -11.58
C LYS A 505 -37.52 8.40 -11.47
N ILE A 506 -37.61 9.73 -11.34
CA ILE A 506 -36.43 10.59 -11.21
C ILE A 506 -35.73 10.34 -9.86
N ASN A 507 -36.48 10.26 -8.77
CA ASN A 507 -35.92 9.93 -7.46
C ASN A 507 -35.22 8.57 -7.46
N GLN A 508 -35.89 7.55 -8.01
CA GLN A 508 -35.34 6.21 -8.13
C GLN A 508 -34.08 6.18 -9.01
N SER A 509 -34.06 6.95 -10.11
CA SER A 509 -32.88 7.08 -10.97
C SER A 509 -31.70 7.69 -10.20
N VAL A 510 -31.93 8.73 -9.39
CA VAL A 510 -30.88 9.38 -8.58
C VAL A 510 -30.38 8.44 -7.49
N GLU A 511 -31.27 7.74 -6.79
CA GLU A 511 -30.88 6.76 -5.78
C GLU A 511 -30.10 5.59 -6.38
N ASN A 512 -30.50 5.10 -7.55
CA ASN A 512 -29.76 4.07 -8.27
C ASN A 512 -28.36 4.55 -8.64
N ASN A 513 -28.21 5.77 -9.16
CA ASN A 513 -26.90 6.34 -9.50
C ASN A 513 -26.02 6.49 -8.25
N GLN A 514 -26.58 6.95 -7.13
CA GLN A 514 -25.86 7.04 -5.85
C GLN A 514 -25.42 5.67 -5.33
N ARG A 515 -26.29 4.66 -5.44
CA ARG A 515 -25.96 3.28 -5.05
C ARG A 515 -24.87 2.70 -5.94
N THR A 516 -24.93 2.91 -7.25
CA THR A 516 -23.89 2.50 -8.20
C THR A 516 -22.56 3.16 -7.87
N MET A 517 -22.54 4.48 -7.61
CA MET A 517 -21.32 5.18 -7.21
C MET A 517 -20.74 4.67 -5.88
N ALA A 518 -21.59 4.37 -4.90
CA ALA A 518 -21.14 3.79 -3.63
C ALA A 518 -20.50 2.40 -3.82
N MET A 519 -21.08 1.56 -4.69
CA MET A 519 -20.51 0.25 -5.03
C MET A 519 -19.18 0.39 -5.77
N ILE A 520 -19.06 1.31 -6.73
CA ILE A 520 -17.81 1.60 -7.45
C ILE A 520 -16.72 2.06 -6.47
N ALA A 521 -17.05 3.01 -5.58
CA ALA A 521 -16.12 3.55 -4.60
C ALA A 521 -15.62 2.45 -3.64
N LEU A 522 -16.52 1.59 -3.16
CA LEU A 522 -16.17 0.48 -2.27
C LEU A 522 -15.29 -0.56 -2.98
N ALA A 523 -15.63 -0.94 -4.21
CA ALA A 523 -14.84 -1.89 -5.00
C ALA A 523 -13.42 -1.35 -5.28
N CYS A 524 -13.31 -0.06 -5.60
CA CYS A 524 -12.03 0.63 -5.74
C CYS A 524 -11.26 0.64 -4.41
N GLN A 525 -11.90 0.97 -3.28
CA GLN A 525 -11.21 0.96 -1.97
C GLN A 525 -10.66 -0.43 -1.62
N GLN A 526 -11.38 -1.49 -1.97
CA GLN A 526 -11.01 -2.87 -1.67
C GLN A 526 -10.08 -3.52 -2.70
N ASN A 527 -9.77 -2.85 -3.82
CA ASN A 527 -9.05 -3.43 -4.97
C ASN A 527 -9.75 -4.69 -5.55
N ASP A 528 -11.09 -4.74 -5.51
CA ASP A 528 -11.86 -5.89 -5.99
C ASP A 528 -12.41 -5.67 -7.42
N CYS A 529 -11.72 -6.24 -8.40
CA CYS A 529 -12.13 -6.20 -9.80
C CYS A 529 -13.49 -6.86 -10.07
N ASN A 530 -13.86 -7.91 -9.33
CA ASN A 530 -15.13 -8.62 -9.57
C ASN A 530 -16.31 -7.76 -9.09
N SER A 531 -16.18 -7.15 -7.91
CA SER A 531 -17.16 -6.19 -7.40
C SER A 531 -17.27 -4.97 -8.31
N LEU A 532 -16.15 -4.50 -8.87
CA LEU A 532 -16.16 -3.39 -9.82
C LEU A 532 -16.86 -3.77 -11.12
N LEU A 533 -16.60 -4.96 -11.68
CA LEU A 533 -17.29 -5.46 -12.87
C LEU A 533 -18.80 -5.51 -12.66
N LEU A 534 -19.26 -6.03 -11.51
CA LEU A 534 -20.68 -6.06 -11.19
C LEU A 534 -21.30 -4.66 -11.11
N ALA A 535 -20.58 -3.68 -10.55
CA ALA A 535 -21.04 -2.30 -10.46
C ALA A 535 -21.08 -1.62 -11.85
N LEU A 536 -20.08 -1.85 -12.69
CA LEU A 536 -19.94 -1.22 -14.01
C LEU A 536 -20.79 -1.89 -15.09
N ARG A 537 -21.24 -3.14 -14.94
CA ARG A 537 -22.03 -3.88 -15.94
C ARG A 537 -23.29 -3.16 -16.46
N SER A 538 -23.81 -2.22 -15.69
CA SER A 538 -24.98 -1.41 -16.08
C SER A 538 -24.64 -0.20 -16.97
N LEU A 539 -23.35 0.15 -17.09
CA LEU A 539 -22.88 1.30 -17.86
C LEU A 539 -22.55 0.92 -19.31
N ALA A 540 -22.68 1.89 -20.21
CA ALA A 540 -22.41 1.67 -21.62
C ALA A 540 -20.90 1.49 -21.90
N ASN A 541 -20.57 0.64 -22.89
CA ASN A 541 -19.22 0.43 -23.42
C ASN A 541 -18.19 -0.17 -22.44
N VAL A 542 -18.64 -0.82 -21.36
CA VAL A 542 -17.73 -1.54 -20.46
C VAL A 542 -17.25 -2.82 -21.13
N ASN A 543 -15.93 -2.99 -21.25
CA ASN A 543 -15.30 -4.23 -21.65
C ASN A 543 -14.82 -5.00 -20.41
N GLU A 544 -15.27 -6.23 -20.24
CA GLU A 544 -14.92 -7.07 -19.07
C GLU A 544 -13.40 -7.33 -18.98
N GLU A 545 -12.68 -7.32 -20.10
CA GLU A 545 -11.23 -7.51 -20.13
C GLU A 545 -10.45 -6.30 -19.62
N PHE A 546 -11.07 -5.11 -19.58
CA PHE A 546 -10.40 -3.85 -19.24
C PHE A 546 -10.68 -3.37 -17.82
N ILE A 547 -11.39 -4.18 -17.02
CA ILE A 547 -11.76 -3.87 -15.64
C ILE A 547 -10.57 -3.42 -14.77
N PRO A 548 -9.39 -4.08 -14.82
CA PRO A 548 -8.22 -3.63 -14.05
C PRO A 548 -7.78 -2.21 -14.43
N TYR A 549 -7.87 -1.84 -15.71
CA TYR A 549 -7.51 -0.51 -16.21
C TYR A 549 -8.53 0.54 -15.79
N TYR A 550 -9.84 0.23 -15.84
CA TYR A 550 -10.86 1.13 -15.32
C TYR A 550 -10.66 1.40 -13.83
N MET A 551 -10.35 0.37 -13.04
CA MET A 551 -10.09 0.52 -11.60
C MET A 551 -8.94 1.49 -11.34
N PHE A 552 -7.83 1.33 -12.08
CA PHE A 552 -6.68 2.22 -11.97
C PHE A 552 -7.05 3.67 -12.34
N ALA A 553 -7.75 3.86 -13.46
CA ALA A 553 -8.13 5.18 -13.95
C ALA A 553 -9.14 5.89 -13.03
N ILE A 554 -10.15 5.18 -12.52
CA ILE A 554 -11.16 5.73 -11.58
C ILE A 554 -10.49 6.19 -10.28
N LYS A 555 -9.56 5.39 -9.72
CA LYS A 555 -8.81 5.77 -8.51
C LYS A 555 -7.98 7.03 -8.69
N LYS A 556 -7.39 7.19 -9.87
CA LYS A 556 -6.58 8.35 -10.23
C LYS A 556 -7.43 9.59 -10.47
N GLY A 557 -8.62 9.43 -11.04
CA GLY A 557 -9.51 10.52 -11.43
C GLY A 557 -10.37 11.11 -10.31
N GLN A 558 -10.54 10.43 -9.17
CA GLN A 558 -11.48 10.81 -8.09
C GLN A 558 -12.88 11.15 -8.63
N SER A 559 -13.50 10.20 -9.33
CA SER A 559 -14.83 10.38 -9.92
C SER A 559 -15.91 10.56 -8.85
N SER A 560 -16.78 11.55 -9.04
CA SER A 560 -17.88 11.89 -8.15
C SER A 560 -19.26 11.58 -8.74
N THR A 561 -19.35 11.39 -10.06
CA THR A 561 -20.61 11.03 -10.75
C THR A 561 -20.45 9.84 -11.69
N VAL A 562 -21.59 9.23 -12.07
CA VAL A 562 -21.62 8.11 -13.02
C VAL A 562 -21.17 8.56 -14.41
N GLU A 563 -21.51 9.77 -14.83
CA GLU A 563 -21.12 10.33 -16.13
C GLU A 563 -19.59 10.51 -16.23
N GLU A 564 -18.93 10.91 -15.14
CA GLU A 564 -17.47 10.99 -15.08
C GLU A 564 -16.84 9.60 -15.22
N VAL A 565 -17.45 8.58 -14.61
CA VAL A 565 -17.01 7.19 -14.75
C VAL A 565 -17.18 6.69 -16.19
N GLU A 566 -18.30 7.01 -16.86
CA GLU A 566 -18.51 6.65 -18.27
C GLU A 566 -17.49 7.32 -19.20
N GLN A 567 -17.13 8.59 -18.94
CA GLN A 567 -16.07 9.28 -19.69
C GLN A 567 -14.70 8.61 -19.50
N ILE A 568 -14.40 8.16 -18.27
CA ILE A 568 -13.18 7.41 -17.99
C ILE A 568 -13.18 6.08 -18.74
N ILE A 569 -14.29 5.34 -18.73
CA ILE A 569 -14.42 4.07 -19.48
C ILE A 569 -14.17 4.30 -20.98
N GLN A 570 -14.81 5.31 -21.57
CA GLN A 570 -14.61 5.65 -22.99
C GLN A 570 -13.14 5.96 -23.29
N LYS A 571 -12.51 6.79 -22.45
CA LYS A 571 -11.10 7.14 -22.62
C LYS A 571 -10.17 5.94 -22.49
N VAL A 572 -10.37 5.08 -21.49
CA VAL A 572 -9.56 3.87 -21.30
C VAL A 572 -9.73 2.92 -22.49
N ASN A 573 -10.96 2.76 -23.01
CA ASN A 573 -11.18 1.96 -24.22
C ASN A 573 -10.42 2.51 -25.43
N GLU A 574 -10.45 3.82 -25.64
CA GLU A 574 -9.69 4.46 -26.71
C GLU A 574 -8.17 4.25 -26.53
N ASP A 575 -7.65 4.45 -25.33
CA ASP A 575 -6.23 4.29 -25.02
C ASP A 575 -5.77 2.84 -25.21
N VAL A 576 -6.55 1.85 -24.76
CA VAL A 576 -6.27 0.42 -24.97
C VAL A 576 -6.31 0.07 -26.45
N ASN A 577 -7.31 0.53 -27.21
CA ASN A 577 -7.40 0.27 -28.65
C ASN A 577 -6.25 0.90 -29.44
N ASN A 578 -5.84 2.12 -29.06
CA ASN A 578 -4.69 2.80 -29.66
C ASN A 578 -3.39 2.06 -29.36
N ALA A 579 -3.22 1.60 -28.12
CA ALA A 579 -2.06 0.81 -27.71
C ALA A 579 -2.02 -0.55 -28.42
N ALA A 580 -3.16 -1.24 -28.55
CA ALA A 580 -3.27 -2.50 -29.29
C ALA A 580 -2.87 -2.34 -30.77
N ALA A 581 -3.36 -1.30 -31.45
CA ALA A 581 -3.00 -1.01 -32.84
C ALA A 581 -1.50 -0.69 -32.99
N ARG A 582 -0.95 0.09 -32.05
CA ARG A 582 0.48 0.43 -32.03
C ARG A 582 1.36 -0.78 -31.75
N LEU A 583 0.91 -1.67 -30.86
CA LEU A 583 1.60 -2.91 -30.53
C LEU A 583 1.66 -3.87 -31.73
N GLN A 584 0.55 -4.01 -32.48
CA GLN A 584 0.52 -4.77 -33.73
C GLN A 584 1.45 -4.19 -34.80
N ASP A 585 1.46 -2.86 -34.98
CA ASP A 585 2.39 -2.19 -35.88
C ASP A 585 3.85 -2.43 -35.45
N THR A 586 4.13 -2.41 -34.15
CA THR A 586 5.47 -2.65 -33.58
C THR A 586 5.95 -4.07 -33.85
N LEU A 587 5.09 -5.07 -33.61
CA LEU A 587 5.38 -6.46 -33.92
C LEU A 587 5.71 -6.64 -35.41
N ARG A 588 4.85 -6.12 -36.30
CA ARG A 588 5.05 -6.20 -37.75
C ARG A 588 6.32 -5.52 -38.21
N LEU A 589 6.65 -4.37 -37.63
CA LEU A 589 7.88 -3.65 -37.95
C LEU A 589 9.12 -4.47 -37.56
N ASN A 590 9.14 -5.05 -36.37
CA ASN A 590 10.21 -5.94 -35.92
C ASN A 590 10.38 -7.14 -36.87
N ILE A 591 9.28 -7.79 -37.27
CA ILE A 591 9.28 -8.91 -38.21
C ILE A 591 9.85 -8.47 -39.57
N PHE A 592 9.42 -7.33 -40.12
CA PHE A 592 9.94 -6.84 -41.40
C PHE A 592 11.42 -6.48 -41.34
N LEU A 593 11.89 -5.92 -40.23
CA LEU A 593 13.30 -5.60 -40.04
C LEU A 593 14.17 -6.86 -39.90
N ALA A 594 13.70 -7.86 -39.14
CA ALA A 594 14.36 -9.15 -38.98
C ALA A 594 14.45 -9.92 -40.32
N ASP A 595 13.33 -9.99 -41.07
CA ASP A 595 13.25 -10.63 -42.39
C ASP A 595 14.02 -9.84 -43.49
N GLY A 596 14.55 -8.65 -43.18
CA GLY A 596 15.23 -7.79 -44.16
C GLY A 596 14.31 -7.15 -45.21
N LYS A 597 12.99 -7.15 -44.98
CA LYS A 597 11.94 -6.54 -45.82
C LYS A 597 11.91 -5.01 -45.66
N THR A 598 12.99 -4.37 -46.12
CA THR A 598 13.21 -2.91 -45.94
C THR A 598 12.11 -2.05 -46.55
N LYS A 599 11.54 -2.41 -47.70
CA LYS A 599 10.44 -1.65 -48.33
C LYS A 599 9.16 -1.65 -47.50
N ASP A 600 8.82 -2.79 -46.92
CA ASP A 600 7.62 -2.95 -46.09
C ASP A 600 7.80 -2.25 -44.74
N ALA A 601 8.98 -2.35 -44.13
CA ALA A 601 9.35 -1.59 -42.93
C ALA A 601 9.25 -0.07 -43.15
N ILE A 602 9.75 0.46 -44.28
CA ILE A 602 9.59 1.90 -44.63
C ILE A 602 8.12 2.26 -44.78
N LYS A 603 7.33 1.42 -45.45
CA LYS A 603 5.89 1.66 -45.64
C LYS A 603 5.15 1.72 -44.29
N LEU A 604 5.51 0.84 -43.36
CA LEU A 604 4.92 0.77 -42.04
C LEU A 604 5.37 1.93 -41.14
N LEU A 605 6.63 2.35 -41.17
CA LEU A 605 7.10 3.54 -40.46
C LEU A 605 6.39 4.82 -40.91
N LEU A 606 5.99 4.90 -42.18
CA LEU A 606 5.22 6.01 -42.73
C LEU A 606 3.70 5.89 -42.50
N SER A 607 3.25 4.81 -41.86
CA SER A 607 1.85 4.59 -41.46
C SER A 607 1.49 5.41 -40.22
N LYS A 608 0.24 5.29 -39.74
CA LYS A 608 -0.32 6.12 -38.67
C LYS A 608 0.53 6.18 -37.39
N SER A 609 1.15 5.09 -36.97
CA SER A 609 1.78 4.97 -35.63
C SER A 609 3.01 5.87 -35.43
N TRP A 610 3.91 5.97 -36.43
CA TRP A 610 5.14 6.77 -36.31
C TRP A 610 5.25 7.94 -37.29
N LYS A 611 4.23 8.18 -38.13
CA LYS A 611 4.25 9.24 -39.15
C LYS A 611 4.61 10.62 -38.60
N LYS A 612 4.25 10.93 -37.35
CA LYS A 612 4.57 12.22 -36.70
C LYS A 612 6.07 12.40 -36.39
N PHE A 613 6.83 11.31 -36.30
CA PHE A 613 8.26 11.33 -35.96
C PHE A 613 9.18 11.15 -37.17
N ILE A 614 8.67 10.54 -38.25
CA ILE A 614 9.49 10.14 -39.40
C ILE A 614 9.66 11.28 -40.41
N ARG A 615 10.90 11.76 -40.59
CA ARG A 615 11.26 12.66 -41.70
C ARG A 615 11.45 11.88 -43.00
N THR A 616 10.77 12.31 -44.06
CA THR A 616 10.70 11.55 -45.32
C THR A 616 12.03 11.38 -46.05
N ASN A 617 13.00 12.24 -45.80
CA ASN A 617 14.35 12.17 -46.36
C ASN A 617 15.28 11.18 -45.64
N LEU A 618 14.95 10.73 -44.43
CA LEU A 618 15.78 9.85 -43.59
C LEU A 618 15.25 8.41 -43.49
N LYS A 619 14.26 8.04 -44.31
CA LYS A 619 13.59 6.72 -44.29
C LYS A 619 14.57 5.53 -44.30
N SER A 620 15.61 5.63 -45.13
CA SER A 620 16.63 4.60 -45.26
C SER A 620 17.51 4.48 -44.02
N ASP A 621 17.78 5.61 -43.35
CA ASP A 621 18.62 5.67 -42.15
C ASP A 621 17.90 5.06 -40.94
N TYR A 622 16.59 5.33 -40.78
CA TYR A 622 15.78 4.70 -39.73
C TYR A 622 15.80 3.17 -39.86
N VAL A 623 15.47 2.66 -41.04
CA VAL A 623 15.40 1.20 -41.27
C VAL A 623 16.77 0.55 -41.12
N ALA A 624 17.84 1.18 -41.60
CA ALA A 624 19.19 0.66 -41.42
C ALA A 624 19.58 0.56 -39.94
N ARG A 625 19.29 1.60 -39.14
CA ARG A 625 19.65 1.63 -37.72
C ARG A 625 18.81 0.68 -36.88
N LEU A 626 17.49 0.68 -37.07
CA LEU A 626 16.58 -0.22 -36.35
C LEU A 626 16.93 -1.68 -36.63
N ARG A 627 17.26 -2.02 -37.89
CA ARG A 627 17.72 -3.36 -38.26
C ARG A 627 19.06 -3.72 -37.61
N GLN A 628 20.02 -2.79 -37.55
CA GLN A 628 21.29 -3.02 -36.86
C GLN A 628 21.09 -3.34 -35.38
N GLU A 629 20.17 -2.63 -34.72
CA GLU A 629 19.87 -2.85 -33.30
C GLU A 629 19.26 -4.23 -33.06
N ILE A 630 18.28 -4.64 -33.89
CA ILE A 630 17.68 -5.98 -33.83
C ILE A 630 18.75 -7.08 -34.01
N ILE A 631 19.61 -6.96 -35.04
CA ILE A 631 20.68 -7.93 -35.30
C ILE A 631 21.66 -8.00 -34.12
N ALA A 632 22.01 -6.85 -33.52
CA ALA A 632 22.89 -6.82 -32.35
C ALA A 632 22.29 -7.54 -31.14
N ARG A 633 20.98 -7.37 -30.88
CA ARG A 633 20.27 -8.08 -29.81
C ARG A 633 20.19 -9.58 -30.06
N MET A 634 19.83 -9.99 -31.28
CA MET A 634 19.77 -11.42 -31.66
C MET A 634 21.13 -12.11 -31.49
N ASN A 635 22.22 -11.47 -31.93
CA ASN A 635 23.58 -12.00 -31.79
C ASN A 635 24.00 -12.14 -30.32
N LYS A 636 23.65 -11.17 -29.47
CA LYS A 636 23.96 -11.20 -28.03
C LYS A 636 23.25 -12.36 -27.32
N LEU A 637 22.06 -12.73 -27.79
CA LEU A 637 21.25 -13.83 -27.24
C LEU A 637 21.60 -15.19 -27.85
N GLY A 638 22.58 -15.26 -28.77
CA GLY A 638 22.96 -16.50 -29.45
C GLY A 638 21.87 -17.08 -30.34
N MET A 639 20.89 -16.26 -30.73
CA MET A 639 19.74 -16.70 -31.54
C MET A 639 20.07 -16.66 -33.03
N ASN A 640 19.67 -17.72 -33.73
CA ASN A 640 19.80 -17.79 -35.19
C ASN A 640 18.56 -17.14 -35.83
N LEU A 641 18.72 -16.41 -36.94
CA LEU A 641 17.63 -15.68 -37.65
C LEU A 641 16.41 -16.57 -38.02
N ASN A 642 16.56 -17.89 -37.98
CA ASN A 642 15.56 -18.87 -38.34
C ASN A 642 14.86 -19.53 -37.14
N ALA A 643 15.26 -19.25 -35.89
CA ALA A 643 14.57 -19.73 -34.70
C ALA A 643 13.44 -18.75 -34.37
N ARG A 644 12.29 -18.88 -35.05
CA ARG A 644 11.06 -18.20 -34.61
C ARG A 644 10.65 -18.79 -33.26
N GLY A 645 10.29 -17.90 -32.33
CA GLY A 645 10.08 -18.18 -30.91
C GLY A 645 9.11 -19.32 -30.65
N ASN A 646 9.22 -19.94 -29.48
CA ASN A 646 8.20 -20.85 -28.98
C ASN A 646 6.87 -20.09 -28.77
N ASP A 647 5.74 -20.82 -28.76
CA ASP A 647 4.35 -20.32 -28.60
C ASP A 647 4.12 -19.35 -27.41
N ASP A 648 5.08 -19.18 -26.49
CA ASP A 648 4.97 -18.43 -25.23
C ASP A 648 5.71 -17.07 -25.22
N GLU A 649 6.14 -16.51 -26.35
CA GLU A 649 6.88 -15.24 -26.38
C GLU A 649 5.99 -14.02 -26.70
N TYR A 650 6.05 -13.00 -25.81
CA TYR A 650 5.19 -11.82 -25.90
C TYR A 650 5.95 -10.51 -26.01
N LEU A 651 5.50 -9.60 -26.88
CA LEU A 651 5.98 -8.22 -26.97
C LEU A 651 5.06 -7.29 -26.16
N ARG A 652 5.64 -6.36 -25.38
CA ARG A 652 4.89 -5.45 -24.52
C ARG A 652 4.72 -4.04 -25.10
N GLU A 653 3.60 -3.39 -24.78
CA GLU A 653 3.32 -1.98 -25.08
C GLU A 653 2.78 -1.28 -23.82
N ARG A 654 3.23 -0.05 -23.57
CA ARG A 654 2.79 0.76 -22.43
C ARG A 654 1.83 1.86 -22.87
N PHE A 655 0.78 2.08 -22.08
CA PHE A 655 -0.15 3.21 -22.23
C PHE A 655 -0.41 3.87 -20.86
N PRO A 656 -1.09 5.03 -20.79
CA PRO A 656 -1.19 5.83 -19.56
C PRO A 656 -1.71 5.08 -18.33
N ASP A 657 -2.58 4.10 -18.54
CA ASP A 657 -3.30 3.38 -17.48
C ASP A 657 -2.94 1.89 -17.40
N GLY A 658 -1.94 1.40 -18.15
CA GLY A 658 -1.55 -0.02 -18.12
C GLY A 658 -0.49 -0.49 -19.12
N LEU A 659 -0.39 -1.82 -19.26
CA LEU A 659 0.50 -2.55 -20.17
C LEU A 659 -0.32 -3.55 -20.98
N LEU A 660 0.00 -3.71 -22.27
CA LEU A 660 -0.56 -4.73 -23.16
C LEU A 660 0.55 -5.66 -23.63
N TYR A 661 0.19 -6.90 -23.97
CA TYR A 661 1.12 -7.88 -24.50
C TYR A 661 0.55 -8.52 -25.75
N ILE A 662 1.37 -8.72 -26.78
CA ILE A 662 0.98 -9.42 -28.01
C ILE A 662 1.85 -10.66 -28.16
N ASN A 663 1.22 -11.79 -28.41
CA ASN A 663 1.93 -13.01 -28.75
C ASN A 663 2.59 -12.85 -30.12
N VAL A 664 3.86 -13.23 -30.20
CA VAL A 664 4.69 -13.02 -31.39
C VAL A 664 4.28 -13.91 -32.56
N GLU A 665 3.66 -15.07 -32.29
CA GLU A 665 3.24 -16.05 -33.29
C GLU A 665 1.74 -15.95 -33.61
N SER A 666 0.87 -15.93 -32.60
CA SER A 666 -0.58 -15.87 -32.81
C SER A 666 -1.11 -14.46 -33.10
N GLU A 667 -0.31 -13.41 -32.90
CA GLU A 667 -0.74 -11.99 -32.88
C GLU A 667 -1.88 -11.70 -31.88
N GLU A 668 -2.14 -12.62 -30.94
CA GLU A 668 -3.18 -12.46 -29.92
C GLU A 668 -2.72 -11.48 -28.83
N ILE A 669 -3.60 -10.55 -28.47
CA ILE A 669 -3.32 -9.55 -27.43
C ILE A 669 -3.88 -10.05 -26.11
N ILE A 670 -3.05 -10.06 -25.06
CA ILE A 670 -3.44 -10.36 -23.70
C ILE A 670 -3.25 -9.15 -22.79
N HIS A 671 -4.05 -9.10 -21.72
CA HIS A 671 -4.12 -7.97 -20.78
C HIS A 671 -3.48 -8.27 -19.41
N TYR A 672 -2.89 -9.46 -19.26
CA TYR A 672 -2.18 -9.89 -18.06
C TYR A 672 -0.73 -10.18 -18.38
N GLU A 673 0.14 -10.10 -17.36
CA GLU A 673 1.58 -10.30 -17.55
C GLU A 673 1.88 -11.76 -17.91
N PRO A 674 2.53 -12.02 -19.07
CA PRO A 674 2.92 -13.37 -19.47
C PRO A 674 4.18 -13.83 -18.74
N ASN A 675 4.39 -15.15 -18.68
CA ASN A 675 5.58 -15.74 -18.06
C ASN A 675 6.89 -15.37 -18.77
N LYS A 676 6.83 -15.00 -20.07
CA LYS A 676 8.01 -14.71 -20.88
C LYS A 676 7.75 -13.58 -21.87
N THR A 677 8.54 -12.51 -21.74
CA THR A 677 8.55 -11.41 -22.72
C THR A 677 9.74 -11.54 -23.66
N ILE A 678 9.54 -11.21 -24.92
CA ILE A 678 10.59 -11.27 -25.95
C ILE A 678 11.59 -10.12 -25.76
N GLU A 679 12.88 -10.45 -25.65
CA GLU A 679 13.91 -9.46 -25.33
C GLU A 679 14.64 -8.90 -26.55
N TRP A 680 14.58 -9.59 -27.70
CA TRP A 680 15.31 -9.16 -28.90
C TRP A 680 14.54 -8.17 -29.77
N MET A 681 13.21 -8.15 -29.69
CA MET A 681 12.39 -7.18 -30.42
C MET A 681 12.44 -5.80 -29.76
N LEU A 682 12.30 -4.76 -30.57
CA LEU A 682 12.21 -3.39 -30.12
C LEU A 682 10.78 -3.06 -29.68
N THR A 683 10.62 -2.34 -28.57
CA THR A 683 9.33 -1.75 -28.19
C THR A 683 9.03 -0.49 -29.01
N SER A 684 7.78 -0.02 -29.02
CA SER A 684 7.42 1.21 -29.73
C SER A 684 8.20 2.44 -29.22
N GLU A 685 8.44 2.51 -27.90
CA GLU A 685 9.24 3.55 -27.24
C GLU A 685 10.70 3.53 -27.71
N GLU A 686 11.31 2.34 -27.79
CA GLU A 686 12.69 2.20 -28.29
C GLU A 686 12.81 2.60 -29.78
N ILE A 687 11.78 2.31 -30.58
CA ILE A 687 11.73 2.72 -31.98
C ILE A 687 11.65 4.24 -32.09
N GLU A 688 10.82 4.89 -31.27
CA GLU A 688 10.71 6.35 -31.23
C GLU A 688 12.01 7.02 -30.80
N ASP A 689 12.65 6.52 -29.75
CA ASP A 689 13.94 7.02 -29.27
C ASP A 689 15.02 6.94 -30.37
N ILE A 690 15.07 5.82 -31.11
CA ILE A 690 16.01 5.65 -32.22
C ILE A 690 15.71 6.62 -33.36
N VAL A 691 14.43 6.84 -33.68
CA VAL A 691 13.99 7.77 -34.72
C VAL A 691 14.33 9.21 -34.33
N GLU A 692 14.08 9.61 -33.09
CA GLU A 692 14.41 10.94 -32.57
C GLU A 692 15.93 11.18 -32.58
N MET A 693 16.72 10.19 -32.15
CA MET A 693 18.19 10.25 -32.25
C MET A 693 18.67 10.51 -33.70
N ILE A 694 18.03 9.88 -34.70
CA ILE A 694 18.39 10.08 -36.11
C ILE A 694 17.98 11.46 -36.60
N ASN A 695 16.80 11.94 -36.20
CA ASN A 695 16.33 13.29 -36.50
C ASN A 695 17.30 14.34 -35.95
N ASP A 696 17.68 14.21 -34.69
CA ASP A 696 18.61 15.11 -34.01
C ASP A 696 19.98 15.11 -34.69
N LYS A 697 20.48 13.92 -35.07
CA LYS A 697 21.75 13.79 -35.79
C LYS A 697 21.74 14.52 -37.14
N GLU A 698 20.63 14.53 -37.85
CA GLU A 698 20.52 15.25 -39.12
C GLU A 698 20.36 16.76 -38.92
N GLU A 699 19.65 17.21 -37.89
CA GLU A 699 19.64 18.64 -37.50
C GLU A 699 21.04 19.13 -37.13
N MET A 700 21.84 18.27 -36.49
CA MET A 700 23.24 18.57 -36.17
C MET A 700 24.11 18.68 -37.43
N LYS A 701 23.87 17.89 -38.47
CA LYS A 701 24.61 18.00 -39.75
C LYS A 701 24.23 19.23 -40.58
N GLN A 702 22.99 19.69 -40.50
CA GLN A 702 22.54 20.90 -41.21
C GLN A 702 23.08 22.20 -40.57
N LYS A 703 23.57 22.14 -39.33
CA LYS A 703 24.21 23.26 -38.61
C LYS A 703 25.75 23.16 -38.63
N ASN A 704 26.33 22.90 -39.80
CA ASN A 704 27.79 22.92 -39.96
C ASN A 704 28.34 24.35 -39.82
N GLY A 705 28.85 24.69 -38.62
CA GLY A 705 29.59 25.93 -38.40
C GLY A 705 29.82 26.34 -36.94
N ALA A 706 30.08 25.43 -36.00
CA ALA A 706 30.72 25.75 -34.71
C ALA A 706 31.20 24.46 -34.01
N ASP A 707 32.46 24.11 -34.25
CA ASP A 707 33.14 22.93 -33.70
C ASP A 707 33.46 23.08 -32.21
N LYS A 708 33.42 21.93 -31.52
CA LYS A 708 33.72 21.62 -30.09
C LYS A 708 32.52 21.49 -29.15
N GLU A 709 31.62 22.46 -29.08
CA GLU A 709 30.48 22.40 -28.14
C GLU A 709 29.44 21.33 -28.54
N ILE A 710 29.27 21.10 -29.85
CA ILE A 710 28.35 20.10 -30.40
C ILE A 710 28.89 18.67 -30.19
N VAL A 711 30.21 18.47 -30.31
CA VAL A 711 30.88 17.18 -30.06
C VAL A 711 30.83 16.82 -28.57
N GLU A 712 31.02 17.81 -27.69
CA GLU A 712 30.85 17.64 -26.24
C GLU A 712 29.38 17.38 -25.84
N LYS A 713 28.41 17.94 -26.58
CA LYS A 713 26.98 17.68 -26.35
C LYS A 713 26.57 16.29 -26.82
N ALA A 714 27.05 15.83 -27.97
CA ALA A 714 26.83 14.48 -28.48
C ALA A 714 27.49 13.40 -27.62
N ALA A 715 28.72 13.65 -27.14
CA ALA A 715 29.39 12.76 -26.18
C ALA A 715 28.61 12.66 -24.85
N ARG A 716 28.03 13.77 -24.38
CA ARG A 716 27.17 13.79 -23.19
C ARG A 716 25.87 12.99 -23.38
N ILE A 717 25.20 13.11 -24.53
CA ILE A 717 23.95 12.38 -24.81
C ILE A 717 24.19 10.87 -24.93
N ILE A 718 25.23 10.45 -25.65
CA ILE A 718 25.59 9.03 -25.80
C ILE A 718 26.03 8.43 -24.46
N GLN A 719 26.83 9.15 -23.66
CA GLN A 719 27.18 8.72 -22.31
C GLN A 719 25.95 8.63 -21.40
N HIS A 720 25.02 9.59 -21.48
CA HIS A 720 23.80 9.58 -20.67
C HIS A 720 22.89 8.40 -21.02
N TRP A 721 22.71 8.09 -22.30
CA TRP A 721 21.93 6.94 -22.76
C TRP A 721 22.53 5.59 -22.33
N TRP A 722 23.85 5.42 -22.49
CA TRP A 722 24.54 4.20 -22.07
C TRP A 722 24.54 4.00 -20.55
N LYS A 723 24.65 5.10 -19.79
CA LYS A 723 24.52 5.10 -18.32
C LYS A 723 23.11 4.74 -17.88
N LYS A 724 22.06 5.26 -18.52
CA LYS A 724 20.65 4.95 -18.23
C LYS A 724 20.31 3.46 -18.43
N GLN A 725 20.88 2.83 -19.46
CA GLN A 725 20.70 1.40 -19.72
C GLN A 725 21.44 0.50 -18.71
N GLN A 726 22.67 0.86 -18.34
CA GLN A 726 23.40 0.18 -17.25
C GLN A 726 22.75 0.40 -15.89
N PHE A 727 22.18 1.59 -15.67
CA PHE A 727 21.47 1.97 -14.47
C PHE A 727 20.21 1.14 -14.28
N SER A 728 19.33 1.03 -15.29
CA SER A 728 18.14 0.18 -15.23
C SER A 728 18.48 -1.28 -14.92
N LYS A 729 19.50 -1.83 -15.59
CA LYS A 729 19.92 -3.22 -15.40
C LYS A 729 20.43 -3.48 -13.98
N ASN A 730 21.30 -2.61 -13.46
CA ASN A 730 21.85 -2.76 -12.12
C ASN A 730 20.81 -2.44 -11.03
N PHE A 731 19.82 -1.60 -11.32
CA PHE A 731 18.70 -1.26 -10.43
C PHE A 731 17.72 -2.44 -10.30
N ASP A 732 17.34 -3.06 -11.43
CA ASP A 732 16.50 -4.25 -11.44
C ASP A 732 17.15 -5.41 -10.70
N GLU A 733 18.48 -5.56 -10.81
CA GLU A 733 19.27 -6.56 -10.09
C GLU A 733 19.38 -6.24 -8.58
N LEU A 734 19.34 -4.96 -8.20
CA LEU A 734 19.33 -4.50 -6.80
C LEU A 734 17.97 -4.72 -6.14
N ILE A 735 16.87 -4.43 -6.84
CA ILE A 735 15.49 -4.61 -6.34
C ILE A 735 15.15 -6.09 -6.17
N LYS A 736 15.58 -6.94 -7.11
CA LYS A 736 15.32 -8.39 -7.08
C LYS A 736 16.20 -9.16 -6.09
N SER A 737 17.15 -8.48 -5.42
CA SER A 737 18.10 -9.13 -4.51
C SER A 737 17.75 -8.88 -3.05
N ASP A 738 17.43 -9.95 -2.32
CA ASP A 738 17.18 -9.88 -0.86
C ASP A 738 18.45 -9.51 -0.05
N LYS A 739 19.65 -9.57 -0.67
CA LYS A 739 20.96 -9.21 -0.10
C LYS A 739 21.92 -8.71 -1.20
N PRO A 740 21.82 -7.44 -1.65
CA PRO A 740 22.66 -6.93 -2.73
C PRO A 740 24.13 -6.81 -2.30
N SER A 741 25.04 -7.29 -3.16
CA SER A 741 26.47 -7.27 -2.85
C SER A 741 27.04 -5.84 -2.76
N LEU A 742 28.01 -5.63 -1.88
CA LEU A 742 28.72 -4.35 -1.72
C LEU A 742 29.39 -3.89 -3.04
N GLN A 743 29.70 -4.82 -3.94
CA GLN A 743 30.21 -4.56 -5.29
C GLN A 743 29.12 -4.03 -6.23
N LEU A 744 27.92 -4.62 -6.19
CA LEU A 744 26.75 -4.15 -6.93
C LEU A 744 26.37 -2.74 -6.47
N ILE A 745 26.36 -2.51 -5.15
CA ILE A 745 26.10 -1.19 -4.56
C ILE A 745 27.17 -0.18 -4.97
N ARG A 746 28.45 -0.53 -4.93
CA ARG A 746 29.55 0.36 -5.37
C ARG A 746 29.50 0.68 -6.86
N ARG A 747 29.21 -0.31 -7.72
CA ARG A 747 29.02 -0.10 -9.16
C ARG A 747 27.83 0.81 -9.43
N PHE A 748 26.73 0.60 -8.70
CA PHE A 748 25.53 1.40 -8.82
C PHE A 748 25.73 2.84 -8.35
N VAL A 749 26.37 3.04 -7.18
CA VAL A 749 26.75 4.37 -6.67
C VAL A 749 27.71 5.07 -7.64
N SER A 750 28.67 4.35 -8.22
CA SER A 750 29.56 4.90 -9.24
C SER A 750 28.81 5.30 -10.52
N LEU A 751 27.74 4.58 -10.91
CA LEU A 751 26.90 4.94 -12.06
C LEU A 751 26.02 6.17 -11.76
N LEU A 752 25.48 6.26 -10.55
CA LEU A 752 24.77 7.43 -10.01
C LEU A 752 25.63 8.69 -10.06
N LEU A 753 26.91 8.58 -9.67
CA LEU A 753 27.83 9.71 -9.62
C LEU A 753 28.18 10.31 -11.00
N HIS A 754 27.93 9.59 -12.09
CA HIS A 754 28.34 10.02 -13.44
C HIS A 754 27.16 10.42 -14.35
N THR A 755 25.92 10.44 -13.86
CA THR A 755 24.72 10.70 -14.69
C THR A 755 24.15 12.09 -14.35
N PRO A 756 23.93 12.98 -15.33
CA PRO A 756 23.43 14.34 -15.07
C PRO A 756 21.96 14.37 -14.63
N ASN A 757 21.68 15.18 -13.60
CA ASN A 757 20.43 15.33 -12.84
C ASN A 757 19.14 15.54 -13.67
N ASP A 758 18.21 14.58 -13.58
CA ASP A 758 16.79 14.74 -13.92
C ASP A 758 15.89 14.47 -12.69
N LYS A 759 14.74 15.17 -12.57
CA LYS A 759 13.78 15.02 -11.44
C LYS A 759 13.25 13.60 -11.22
N LYS A 760 13.30 12.72 -12.23
CA LYS A 760 12.92 11.30 -12.09
C LYS A 760 13.96 10.50 -11.29
N GLU A 761 15.21 10.92 -11.28
CA GLU A 761 16.31 10.21 -10.60
C GLU A 761 16.38 10.51 -9.10
N ASP A 762 15.87 11.67 -8.67
CA ASP A 762 15.77 12.04 -7.24
C ASP A 762 14.91 11.03 -6.45
N ALA A 763 13.83 10.53 -7.06
CA ALA A 763 13.00 9.47 -6.50
C ALA A 763 13.75 8.12 -6.43
N VAL A 764 14.49 7.79 -7.50
CA VAL A 764 15.25 6.52 -7.59
C VAL A 764 16.41 6.49 -6.60
N LEU A 765 17.15 7.60 -6.43
CA LEU A 765 18.20 7.73 -5.42
C LEU A 765 17.62 7.62 -4.01
N SER A 766 16.44 8.21 -3.77
CA SER A 766 15.76 8.11 -2.48
C SER A 766 15.39 6.66 -2.16
N ASP A 767 14.76 5.96 -3.10
CA ASP A 767 14.33 4.58 -2.92
C ASP A 767 15.51 3.63 -2.75
N LEU A 768 16.59 3.82 -3.52
CA LEU A 768 17.83 3.05 -3.34
C LEU A 768 18.43 3.26 -1.96
N PHE A 769 18.59 4.51 -1.54
CA PHE A 769 19.25 4.81 -0.28
C PHE A 769 18.47 4.21 0.90
N ARG A 770 17.12 4.24 0.83
CA ARG A 770 16.21 3.63 1.81
C ARG A 770 16.20 2.11 1.80
N THR A 771 16.07 1.49 0.63
CA THR A 771 15.83 0.04 0.49
C THR A 771 17.09 -0.79 0.43
N SER A 772 18.22 -0.17 0.07
CA SER A 772 19.46 -0.90 -0.24
C SER A 772 20.64 -0.42 0.59
N VAL A 773 20.92 0.89 0.62
CA VAL A 773 22.14 1.40 1.29
C VAL A 773 22.00 1.33 2.80
N LEU A 774 20.91 1.87 3.37
CA LEU A 774 20.75 1.90 4.83
C LEU A 774 20.64 0.51 5.47
N PRO A 775 19.92 -0.48 4.88
CA PRO A 775 19.90 -1.85 5.41
C PRO A 775 21.26 -2.51 5.47
N VAL A 776 22.12 -2.26 4.47
CA VAL A 776 23.48 -2.84 4.40
C VAL A 776 24.39 -2.31 5.51
N TYR A 777 24.18 -1.07 5.96
CA TYR A 777 24.85 -0.53 7.14
C TYR A 777 24.01 -0.70 8.41
N SER A 778 23.08 -1.66 8.43
CA SER A 778 22.19 -1.96 9.56
C SER A 778 21.61 -0.68 10.17
N TYR A 779 21.18 0.26 9.33
CA TYR A 779 20.53 1.50 9.76
C TYR A 779 21.43 2.39 10.65
N GLY A 780 22.74 2.14 10.70
CA GLY A 780 23.67 2.82 11.61
C GLY A 780 23.48 2.46 13.09
N MET A 781 22.96 1.27 13.40
CA MET A 781 22.58 0.86 14.76
C MET A 781 23.77 0.74 15.73
N SER A 782 25.00 0.63 15.22
CA SER A 782 26.24 0.70 16.01
C SER A 782 27.14 1.87 15.62
N ASN A 783 28.00 2.32 16.55
CA ASN A 783 29.01 3.37 16.26
C ASN A 783 29.91 3.00 15.08
N ARG A 784 30.21 1.71 14.88
CA ARG A 784 31.00 1.21 13.74
C ARG A 784 30.26 1.40 12.43
N GLU A 785 29.01 0.94 12.35
CA GLU A 785 28.18 1.07 11.15
C GLU A 785 27.88 2.52 10.81
N MET A 786 27.59 3.33 11.83
CA MET A 786 27.38 4.77 11.67
C MET A 786 28.65 5.46 11.14
N SER A 787 29.83 5.06 11.60
CA SER A 787 31.11 5.58 11.08
C SER A 787 31.37 5.13 9.64
N LEU A 788 31.05 3.89 9.29
CA LEU A 788 31.20 3.36 7.93
C LEU A 788 30.22 4.04 6.95
N LEU A 789 28.98 4.25 7.38
CA LEU A 789 27.99 5.01 6.63
C LEU A 789 28.45 6.46 6.44
N ALA A 790 28.94 7.11 7.49
CA ALA A 790 29.48 8.45 7.42
C ALA A 790 30.68 8.55 6.44
N LEU A 791 31.54 7.53 6.41
CA LEU A 791 32.66 7.47 5.47
C LEU A 791 32.20 7.27 4.02
N LEU A 792 31.23 6.39 3.79
CA LEU A 792 30.61 6.22 2.47
C LEU A 792 30.03 7.54 1.96
N LEU A 793 29.29 8.23 2.81
CA LEU A 793 28.68 9.51 2.49
C LEU A 793 29.72 10.60 2.24
N ALA A 794 30.77 10.67 3.05
CA ALA A 794 31.87 11.60 2.82
C ALA A 794 32.54 11.35 1.45
N ASN A 795 32.74 10.09 1.07
CA ASN A 795 33.29 9.75 -0.25
C ASN A 795 32.32 10.11 -1.38
N TYR A 796 31.02 9.87 -1.20
CA TYR A 796 30.00 10.27 -2.17
C TYR A 796 29.99 11.80 -2.39
N LEU A 797 30.03 12.58 -1.31
CA LEU A 797 30.10 14.04 -1.36
C LEU A 797 31.39 14.53 -2.02
N ALA A 798 32.52 13.86 -1.77
CA ALA A 798 33.79 14.21 -2.39
C ALA A 798 33.74 14.07 -3.92
N GLU A 799 33.05 13.05 -4.44
CA GLU A 799 32.85 12.88 -5.89
C GLU A 799 31.88 13.93 -6.45
N GLU A 800 30.75 14.22 -5.78
CA GLU A 800 29.83 15.30 -6.20
C GLU A 800 30.54 16.67 -6.26
N ILE A 801 31.39 16.98 -5.28
CA ILE A 801 32.09 18.27 -5.19
C ILE A 801 33.10 18.47 -6.33
N LYS A 802 33.67 17.39 -6.89
CA LYS A 802 34.61 17.50 -8.01
C LYS A 802 33.94 18.08 -9.26
N GLU A 803 32.69 17.71 -9.50
CA GLU A 803 31.90 18.12 -10.67
C GLU A 803 31.34 19.54 -10.56
N LEU A 804 31.44 20.19 -9.39
CA LEU A 804 30.96 21.55 -9.20
C LEU A 804 31.81 22.58 -9.94
N ASN A 805 31.13 23.56 -10.55
CA ASN A 805 31.77 24.74 -11.13
C ASN A 805 31.83 25.91 -10.13
N ASP A 806 30.84 26.02 -9.25
CA ASP A 806 30.79 27.01 -8.18
C ASP A 806 30.39 26.37 -6.82
N PRO A 807 31.02 26.74 -5.69
CA PRO A 807 30.61 26.24 -4.37
C PRO A 807 29.12 26.40 -4.08
N VAL A 808 28.50 27.49 -4.54
CA VAL A 808 27.09 27.80 -4.28
C VAL A 808 26.17 26.78 -4.95
N GLU A 809 26.59 26.16 -6.06
CA GLU A 809 25.84 25.09 -6.75
C GLU A 809 25.69 23.83 -5.89
N PHE A 810 26.54 23.64 -4.87
CA PHE A 810 26.48 22.49 -3.97
C PHE A 810 25.09 22.30 -3.32
N ARG A 811 24.35 23.38 -3.05
CA ARG A 811 22.98 23.28 -2.51
C ARG A 811 21.99 22.56 -3.43
N ASN A 812 22.32 22.42 -4.71
CA ASN A 812 21.48 21.79 -5.72
C ASN A 812 21.94 20.36 -6.07
N THR A 813 22.90 19.80 -5.33
CA THR A 813 23.38 18.44 -5.61
C THR A 813 22.42 17.38 -5.05
N PRO A 814 22.42 16.17 -5.64
CA PRO A 814 21.58 15.05 -5.20
C PRO A 814 21.76 14.66 -3.72
N SER A 815 22.93 14.90 -3.12
CA SER A 815 23.13 14.65 -1.68
C SER A 815 22.17 15.38 -0.75
N CYS A 816 21.50 16.45 -1.19
CA CYS A 816 20.39 17.04 -0.45
C CYS A 816 19.30 16.01 -0.11
N ILE A 817 19.04 15.03 -0.98
CA ILE A 817 18.04 13.97 -0.76
C ILE A 817 18.52 13.01 0.33
N ILE A 818 19.81 12.69 0.33
CA ILE A 818 20.40 11.83 1.36
C ILE A 818 20.29 12.51 2.73
N LEU A 819 20.55 13.82 2.81
CA LEU A 819 20.33 14.60 4.03
C LEU A 819 18.86 14.55 4.46
N GLN A 820 17.93 14.69 3.52
CA GLN A 820 16.49 14.58 3.81
C GLN A 820 16.17 13.20 4.39
N ILE A 821 16.69 12.13 3.80
CA ILE A 821 16.45 10.76 4.26
C ILE A 821 17.05 10.54 5.63
N LEU A 822 18.29 10.97 5.90
CA LEU A 822 18.90 10.86 7.23
C LEU A 822 18.14 11.65 8.30
N MET A 823 17.57 12.79 7.90
CA MET A 823 16.68 13.58 8.76
C MET A 823 15.32 12.87 8.94
N GLU A 824 14.77 12.23 7.92
CA GLU A 824 13.48 11.50 7.94
C GLU A 824 13.57 10.10 8.56
N PHE A 825 14.76 9.51 8.63
CA PHE A 825 15.02 8.12 9.05
C PHE A 825 14.52 7.79 10.46
N ARG A 826 14.19 8.82 11.24
CA ARG A 826 13.57 8.70 12.54
C ARG A 826 12.06 8.42 12.50
N PHE A 827 11.32 8.68 11.41
CA PHE A 827 9.89 8.35 11.39
C PHE A 827 9.66 6.84 11.51
N PHE A 828 10.55 6.04 10.93
CA PHE A 828 10.56 4.59 11.06
C PHE A 828 11.09 4.13 12.44
N LEU A 829 12.08 4.83 13.03
CA LEU A 829 12.63 4.45 14.34
C LEU A 829 11.76 4.89 15.54
N PHE A 830 10.99 5.97 15.41
CA PHE A 830 10.15 6.54 16.48
C PHE A 830 8.82 5.80 16.65
N PHE A 831 8.32 5.17 15.58
CA PHE A 831 7.12 4.31 15.66
C PHE A 831 7.43 2.95 16.31
N PHE A 832 8.69 2.50 16.26
CA PHE A 832 9.09 1.17 16.74
C PHE A 832 9.85 1.19 18.09
N LEU A 833 10.73 2.17 18.38
CA LEU A 833 11.52 2.17 19.62
C LEU A 833 10.99 3.13 20.70
N SER A 834 10.38 2.57 21.75
CA SER A 834 9.92 3.26 22.97
C SER A 834 11.03 3.62 23.97
N ASN A 835 12.29 3.76 23.54
CA ASN A 835 13.41 4.14 24.40
C ASN A 835 13.81 5.62 24.20
N PHE A 836 13.30 6.47 25.10
CA PHE A 836 13.49 7.93 25.11
C PHE A 836 14.95 8.39 25.28
N GLN A 837 15.83 7.59 25.89
CA GLN A 837 17.19 8.00 26.25
C GLN A 837 18.24 7.85 25.13
N LEU A 838 18.18 6.82 24.29
CA LEU A 838 19.11 6.65 23.16
C LEU A 838 18.83 7.69 22.05
N ASN A 839 17.54 8.01 21.88
CA ASN A 839 17.02 8.98 20.92
C ASN A 839 17.34 10.46 21.27
N GLN A 840 17.59 10.78 22.54
CA GLN A 840 18.08 12.10 22.95
C GLN A 840 19.55 12.32 22.63
N ARG A 841 20.40 11.27 22.72
CA ARG A 841 21.85 11.39 22.48
C ARG A 841 22.22 11.54 21.01
N LEU A 842 21.46 10.94 20.08
CA LEU A 842 21.80 10.93 18.65
C LEU A 842 21.10 12.03 17.82
N TYR A 843 19.91 12.49 18.25
CA TYR A 843 19.03 13.37 17.44
C TYR A 843 18.25 14.43 18.25
N GLY A 844 18.57 14.61 19.54
CA GLY A 844 17.66 15.18 20.54
C GLY A 844 17.12 16.60 20.30
N LYS A 845 17.96 17.57 19.88
CA LYS A 845 17.52 18.99 19.77
C LYS A 845 16.85 19.31 18.44
N THR A 846 17.19 18.60 17.37
CA THR A 846 16.59 18.77 16.04
C THR A 846 15.08 18.48 16.04
N GLU A 847 14.62 17.56 16.91
CA GLU A 847 13.21 17.19 17.03
C GLU A 847 12.35 18.27 17.69
N ILE A 848 12.89 18.95 18.71
CA ILE A 848 12.22 20.09 19.34
C ILE A 848 11.98 21.20 18.30
N GLN A 849 12.95 21.43 17.42
CA GLN A 849 12.86 22.41 16.34
C GLN A 849 11.82 22.00 15.29
N ARG A 850 11.71 20.72 14.97
CA ARG A 850 10.64 20.19 14.10
C ARG A 850 9.25 20.42 14.68
N LEU A 851 9.05 20.12 15.96
CA LEU A 851 7.78 20.36 16.65
C LEU A 851 7.45 21.86 16.70
N GLN A 852 8.46 22.72 16.87
CA GLN A 852 8.29 24.18 16.79
C GLN A 852 7.88 24.62 15.38
N ILE A 853 8.53 24.11 14.32
CA ILE A 853 8.16 24.38 12.92
C ILE A 853 6.73 23.90 12.63
N ALA A 854 6.34 22.71 13.10
CA ALA A 854 4.97 22.21 12.97
C ALA A 854 3.96 23.12 13.68
N GLY A 855 4.31 23.64 14.86
CA GLY A 855 3.52 24.64 15.58
C GLY A 855 3.41 25.97 14.82
N LEU A 856 4.48 26.41 14.15
CA LEU A 856 4.46 27.59 13.27
C LEU A 856 3.59 27.37 12.04
N ASN A 857 3.67 26.20 11.40
CA ASN A 857 2.82 25.82 10.27
C ASN A 857 1.33 25.89 10.65
N ARG A 858 0.97 25.38 11.83
CA ARG A 858 -0.41 25.47 12.33
C ARG A 858 -0.87 26.92 12.51
N LYS A 859 -0.05 27.76 13.16
CA LYS A 859 -0.35 29.19 13.36
C LYS A 859 -0.46 29.94 12.04
N LEU A 860 0.39 29.63 11.07
CA LEU A 860 0.36 30.24 9.75
C LEU A 860 -0.95 29.91 9.01
N ASN A 861 -1.39 28.65 9.05
CA ASN A 861 -2.65 28.20 8.45
C ASN A 861 -3.88 28.87 9.11
N GLU A 862 -3.87 29.03 10.45
CA GLU A 862 -4.95 29.72 11.18
C GLU A 862 -5.07 31.22 10.79
N ILE A 863 -3.94 31.88 10.51
CA ILE A 863 -3.88 33.31 10.14
C ILE A 863 -4.20 33.53 8.66
N GLU A 864 -3.99 32.53 7.79
CA GLU A 864 -4.22 32.64 6.35
C GLU A 864 -5.68 32.95 6.00
N HIS A 865 -6.64 32.43 6.78
CA HIS A 865 -8.06 32.77 6.63
C HIS A 865 -8.37 34.27 6.81
N GLN A 866 -7.41 35.05 7.34
CA GLN A 866 -7.53 36.50 7.54
C GLN A 866 -6.75 37.33 6.51
N VAL A 867 -5.75 36.77 5.81
CA VAL A 867 -4.90 37.50 4.85
C VAL A 867 -5.40 37.28 3.42
N LYS A 868 -6.48 37.97 3.04
CA LYS A 868 -7.11 37.86 1.71
C LYS A 868 -6.20 38.19 0.50
N TYR A 869 -5.00 38.75 0.68
CA TYR A 869 -4.16 39.25 -0.43
C TYR A 869 -2.65 39.15 -0.18
N PHE A 870 -2.09 37.94 0.05
CA PHE A 870 -0.63 37.76 -0.01
C PHE A 870 -0.18 37.62 -1.47
N ASN A 871 0.48 38.65 -2.02
CA ASN A 871 1.03 38.61 -3.37
C ASN A 871 2.24 39.55 -3.50
N LEU A 872 3.36 39.01 -3.98
CA LEU A 872 4.62 39.74 -4.14
C LEU A 872 4.86 40.24 -5.57
N ASN A 873 3.98 39.92 -6.51
CA ASN A 873 4.06 40.34 -7.90
C ASN A 873 3.09 41.53 -8.17
N PRO A 874 3.61 42.76 -8.28
CA PRO A 874 2.78 43.96 -8.43
C PRO A 874 1.96 43.97 -9.72
N ILE A 875 2.44 43.33 -10.80
CA ILE A 875 1.73 43.24 -12.08
C ILE A 875 0.49 42.37 -11.92
N SER A 876 0.66 41.16 -11.37
CA SER A 876 -0.47 40.24 -11.13
C SER A 876 -1.48 40.81 -10.14
N LEU A 877 -1.02 41.57 -9.14
CA LEU A 877 -1.90 42.20 -8.17
C LEU A 877 -2.71 43.34 -8.82
N PHE A 878 -2.06 44.17 -9.64
CA PHE A 878 -2.74 45.22 -10.38
C PHE A 878 -3.79 44.66 -11.35
N GLU A 879 -3.44 43.60 -12.08
CA GLU A 879 -4.37 42.86 -12.94
C GLU A 879 -5.60 42.36 -12.15
N SER A 880 -5.38 41.76 -10.98
CA SER A 880 -6.46 41.23 -10.15
C SER A 880 -7.37 42.29 -9.52
N ILE A 881 -6.89 43.54 -9.38
CA ILE A 881 -7.62 44.64 -8.75
C ILE A 881 -8.34 45.52 -9.78
N THR A 882 -7.81 45.59 -11.00
CA THR A 882 -8.26 46.55 -12.02
C THR A 882 -8.81 45.90 -13.29
N ASP A 883 -8.72 44.56 -13.40
CA ASP A 883 -9.00 43.77 -14.60
C ASP A 883 -8.24 44.25 -15.86
N LYS A 884 -7.15 44.99 -15.66
CA LYS A 884 -6.31 45.56 -16.72
C LYS A 884 -4.86 45.19 -16.51
N LYS A 885 -4.19 44.84 -17.61
CA LYS A 885 -2.75 44.55 -17.62
C LYS A 885 -1.95 45.86 -17.61
N PRO A 886 -1.06 46.09 -16.63
CA PRO A 886 -0.18 47.25 -16.63
C PRO A 886 0.96 47.05 -17.63
N THR A 887 1.47 48.14 -18.18
CA THR A 887 2.57 48.13 -19.16
C THR A 887 3.91 47.77 -18.53
N ASN A 888 4.11 48.10 -17.25
CA ASN A 888 5.29 47.75 -16.46
C ASN A 888 4.98 47.76 -14.95
N ALA A 889 5.94 47.29 -14.13
CA ALA A 889 5.79 47.23 -12.68
C ALA A 889 5.65 48.62 -12.02
N ASP A 890 6.24 49.67 -12.60
CA ASP A 890 6.15 51.03 -12.06
C ASP A 890 4.73 51.59 -12.18
N GLN A 891 4.06 51.33 -13.30
CA GLN A 891 2.65 51.68 -13.48
C GLN A 891 1.76 50.90 -12.51
N ALA A 892 2.06 49.63 -12.28
CA ALA A 892 1.35 48.82 -11.29
C ALA A 892 1.51 49.38 -9.88
N MET A 893 2.72 49.80 -9.52
CA MET A 893 3.08 50.41 -8.24
C MET A 893 2.53 51.83 -8.06
N GLY A 894 2.15 52.51 -9.14
CA GLY A 894 1.46 53.80 -9.09
C GLY A 894 0.03 53.71 -8.51
N ASN A 895 -0.56 52.51 -8.42
CA ASN A 895 -1.83 52.29 -7.75
C ASN A 895 -1.61 52.17 -6.22
N ALA A 896 -2.20 53.10 -5.45
CA ALA A 896 -2.04 53.17 -4.00
C ALA A 896 -2.48 51.89 -3.26
N THR A 897 -3.52 51.21 -3.76
CA THR A 897 -4.00 49.94 -3.20
C THR A 897 -3.00 48.82 -3.46
N VAL A 898 -2.43 48.76 -4.67
CA VAL A 898 -1.39 47.77 -5.03
C VAL A 898 -0.14 47.95 -4.19
N ALA A 899 0.35 49.18 -4.06
CA ALA A 899 1.51 49.50 -3.23
C ALA A 899 1.30 49.15 -1.75
N LYS A 900 0.10 49.43 -1.20
CA LYS A 900 -0.26 49.11 0.18
C LYS A 900 -0.30 47.60 0.43
N ILE A 901 -0.93 46.84 -0.46
CA ILE A 901 -1.01 45.37 -0.34
C ILE A 901 0.38 44.76 -0.45
N LEU A 902 1.19 45.17 -1.44
CA LEU A 902 2.56 44.68 -1.60
C LEU A 902 3.42 44.99 -0.36
N SER A 903 3.29 46.19 0.21
CA SER A 903 4.00 46.55 1.45
C SER A 903 3.58 45.66 2.62
N ASN A 904 2.29 45.32 2.73
CA ASN A 904 1.79 44.43 3.77
C ASN A 904 2.28 42.99 3.55
N SER A 905 2.27 42.48 2.31
CA SER A 905 2.80 41.16 1.96
C SER A 905 4.30 41.04 2.26
N LYS A 906 5.09 42.10 2.01
CA LYS A 906 6.52 42.15 2.38
C LYS A 906 6.74 42.08 3.89
N LYS A 907 5.98 42.85 4.68
CA LYS A 907 6.04 42.82 6.15
C LYS A 907 5.65 41.44 6.69
N PHE A 908 4.60 40.85 6.12
CA PHE A 908 4.15 39.50 6.46
C PHE A 908 5.23 38.45 6.18
N LEU A 909 5.80 38.45 4.97
CA LEU A 909 6.89 37.54 4.60
C LEU A 909 8.09 37.69 5.53
N THR A 910 8.50 38.93 5.80
CA THR A 910 9.67 39.22 6.64
C THR A 910 9.47 38.71 8.06
N TYR A 911 8.29 38.96 8.64
CA TYR A 911 7.95 38.48 9.98
C TYR A 911 8.04 36.95 10.05
N TRP A 912 7.31 36.26 9.18
CA TRP A 912 7.27 34.80 9.21
C TRP A 912 8.63 34.19 8.88
N ALA A 913 9.33 34.68 7.87
CA ALA A 913 10.66 34.19 7.54
C ALA A 913 11.65 34.36 8.70
N THR A 914 11.56 35.46 9.46
CA THR A 914 12.37 35.65 10.67
C THR A 914 12.03 34.61 11.73
N VAL A 915 10.73 34.38 11.99
CA VAL A 915 10.28 33.41 13.00
C VAL A 915 10.70 31.97 12.64
N TYR A 916 10.60 31.56 11.37
CA TYR A 916 11.10 30.25 10.93
C TYR A 916 12.64 30.19 10.97
N ALA A 917 13.33 31.25 10.55
CA ALA A 917 14.78 31.32 10.59
C ALA A 917 15.33 31.26 12.02
N ASP A 918 14.66 31.87 13.00
CA ASP A 918 15.06 31.81 14.42
C ASP A 918 15.00 30.38 14.96
N VAL A 919 14.04 29.57 14.50
CA VAL A 919 13.93 28.16 14.88
C VAL A 919 15.02 27.32 14.20
N VAL A 920 15.28 27.56 12.91
CA VAL A 920 16.20 26.73 12.09
C VAL A 920 17.67 27.11 12.27
N LEU A 921 17.96 28.40 12.35
CA LEU A 921 19.30 28.98 12.40
C LEU A 921 19.67 29.51 13.81
N GLY A 922 18.78 29.34 14.79
CA GLY A 922 19.01 29.77 16.16
C GLY A 922 20.21 29.08 16.82
N ARG A 923 20.76 29.68 17.88
CA ARG A 923 21.94 29.18 18.61
C ARG A 923 21.78 27.78 19.24
N ALA A 924 20.58 27.19 19.18
CA ALA A 924 20.23 25.89 19.71
C ALA A 924 20.21 24.75 18.66
N THR A 925 20.45 25.04 17.37
CA THR A 925 20.44 24.02 16.31
C THR A 925 21.65 23.09 16.42
N GLU A 926 21.45 21.93 17.05
CA GLU A 926 22.40 20.82 17.01
C GLU A 926 21.96 19.82 15.95
N TYR A 927 22.77 19.69 14.90
CA TYR A 927 22.63 18.63 13.92
C TYR A 927 23.15 17.30 14.50
N PRO A 928 22.58 16.15 14.08
CA PRO A 928 23.12 14.83 14.38
C PRO A 928 24.60 14.71 14.04
N ASP A 929 25.36 13.92 14.81
CA ASP A 929 26.81 13.81 14.66
C ASP A 929 27.24 13.33 13.26
N ILE A 930 26.46 12.45 12.63
CA ILE A 930 26.70 12.03 11.25
C ILE A 930 26.55 13.20 10.26
N ILE A 931 25.55 14.06 10.45
CA ILE A 931 25.32 15.26 9.60
C ILE A 931 26.43 16.29 9.83
N ARG A 932 26.85 16.47 11.09
CA ARG A 932 28.00 17.33 11.42
C ARG A 932 29.28 16.83 10.77
N TYR A 933 29.54 15.52 10.84
CA TYR A 933 30.73 14.90 10.25
C TYR A 933 30.76 15.06 8.73
N ILE A 934 29.66 14.77 8.03
CA ILE A 934 29.61 14.92 6.57
C ILE A 934 29.66 16.39 6.14
N ALA A 935 29.09 17.32 6.93
CA ALA A 935 29.21 18.75 6.66
C ALA A 935 30.65 19.26 6.81
N ILE A 936 31.38 18.80 7.84
CA ILE A 936 32.80 19.10 8.02
C ILE A 936 33.62 18.51 6.86
N SER A 937 33.31 17.27 6.47
CA SER A 937 33.97 16.60 5.33
C SER A 937 33.72 17.36 4.03
N ALA A 938 32.48 17.74 3.74
CA ALA A 938 32.12 18.54 2.58
C ALA A 938 32.82 19.92 2.57
N ARG A 939 32.95 20.58 3.73
CA ARG A 939 33.72 21.83 3.84
C ARG A 939 35.17 21.66 3.43
N SER A 940 35.80 20.61 3.95
CA SER A 940 37.19 20.29 3.64
C SER A 940 37.36 20.04 2.13
N GLU A 941 36.47 19.26 1.52
CA GLU A 941 36.53 18.99 0.07
C GLU A 941 36.23 20.23 -0.78
N LEU A 942 35.25 21.05 -0.40
CA LEU A 942 34.98 22.33 -1.07
C LEU A 942 36.18 23.28 -0.98
N LYS A 943 36.87 23.33 0.16
CA LYS A 943 38.09 24.16 0.31
C LYS A 943 39.24 23.64 -0.56
N LYS A 944 39.36 22.32 -0.72
CA LYS A 944 40.35 21.71 -1.63
C LYS A 944 40.04 22.01 -3.09
N ARG A 945 38.76 21.94 -3.50
CA ARG A 945 38.32 22.21 -4.88
C ARG A 945 38.37 23.70 -5.23
N PHE A 946 38.00 24.56 -4.28
CA PHE A 946 37.91 26.01 -4.45
C PHE A 946 38.79 26.77 -3.44
N PRO A 947 40.13 26.62 -3.50
CA PRO A 947 41.03 27.20 -2.52
C PRO A 947 40.98 28.73 -2.45
N MET A 948 40.70 29.38 -3.60
CA MET A 948 40.64 30.83 -3.77
C MET A 948 39.34 31.48 -3.27
N ARG A 949 38.30 30.70 -2.95
CA ARG A 949 37.05 31.23 -2.41
C ARG A 949 37.22 31.57 -0.92
N SER A 950 36.55 32.64 -0.49
CA SER A 950 36.58 33.08 0.91
C SER A 950 35.93 32.05 1.83
N GLU A 951 36.38 31.99 3.08
CA GLU A 951 35.82 31.07 4.07
C GLU A 951 34.32 31.34 4.29
N THR A 952 33.92 32.61 4.20
CA THR A 952 32.51 33.03 4.26
C THR A 952 31.70 32.43 3.11
N SER A 953 32.21 32.45 1.87
CA SER A 953 31.52 31.91 0.70
C SER A 953 31.33 30.40 0.78
N LEU A 954 32.35 29.67 1.25
CA LEU A 954 32.27 28.22 1.46
C LEU A 954 31.30 27.87 2.60
N THR A 955 31.30 28.67 3.67
CA THR A 955 30.36 28.50 4.79
C THR A 955 28.91 28.76 4.34
N GLN A 956 28.68 29.77 3.50
CA GLN A 956 27.36 30.05 2.91
C GLN A 956 26.87 28.88 2.04
N ALA A 957 27.75 28.31 1.20
CA ALA A 957 27.41 27.15 0.36
C ALA A 957 26.97 25.94 1.21
N ILE A 958 27.68 25.64 2.29
CA ILE A 958 27.35 24.53 3.20
C ILE A 958 26.08 24.81 3.97
N ASN A 959 25.89 26.03 4.47
CA ASN A 959 24.68 26.39 5.20
C ASN A 959 23.46 26.34 4.28
N ALA A 960 23.59 26.72 3.01
CA ALA A 960 22.53 26.60 2.02
C ALA A 960 22.22 25.13 1.70
N TRP A 961 23.25 24.29 1.57
CA TRP A 961 23.10 22.85 1.39
C TRP A 961 22.42 22.18 2.59
N LEU A 962 22.85 22.48 3.82
CA LEU A 962 22.22 22.00 5.05
C LEU A 962 20.78 22.50 5.21
N PHE A 963 20.51 23.77 4.88
CA PHE A 963 19.15 24.30 4.92
C PHE A 963 18.24 23.56 3.93
N LYS A 964 18.70 23.39 2.69
CA LYS A 964 17.94 22.73 1.63
C LYS A 964 17.74 21.23 1.86
N GLY A 965 18.77 20.54 2.35
CA GLY A 965 18.74 19.12 2.66
C GLY A 965 18.02 18.78 3.96
N CYS A 966 18.08 19.62 5.00
CA CYS A 966 17.52 19.26 6.31
C CYS A 966 16.17 19.91 6.64
N TRP A 967 15.91 21.12 6.14
CA TRP A 967 14.83 21.97 6.68
C TRP A 967 13.76 22.35 5.66
N THR A 968 14.08 22.47 4.37
CA THR A 968 13.10 22.86 3.33
C THR A 968 11.86 21.98 3.33
N LYS A 969 12.01 20.65 3.33
CA LYS A 969 10.86 19.72 3.40
C LYS A 969 10.07 19.87 4.70
N VAL A 970 10.75 20.09 5.83
CA VAL A 970 10.12 20.23 7.15
C VAL A 970 9.25 21.48 7.23
N ILE A 971 9.71 22.61 6.67
CA ILE A 971 8.94 23.86 6.64
C ILE A 971 7.74 23.74 5.71
N ILE A 972 7.90 23.09 4.54
CA ILE A 972 6.86 22.97 3.52
C ILE A 972 5.77 21.93 3.89
N ALA A 973 6.08 20.97 4.78
CA ALA A 973 5.16 19.88 5.17
C ALA A 973 3.78 20.36 5.68
N THR A 974 2.70 19.78 5.18
CA THR A 974 1.32 20.25 5.41
C THR A 974 0.79 19.92 6.80
N THR A 975 0.97 18.72 7.35
CA THR A 975 0.70 18.39 8.77
C THR A 975 1.16 16.97 9.10
N GLY A 976 1.92 16.79 10.20
CA GLY A 976 2.01 15.54 10.98
C GLY A 976 2.73 14.32 10.40
N ASN A 977 2.52 13.97 9.13
CA ASN A 977 3.12 12.81 8.48
C ASN A 977 4.06 13.25 7.36
N VAL A 978 5.32 12.85 7.46
CA VAL A 978 6.37 13.16 6.47
C VAL A 978 6.36 12.15 5.30
N SER A 979 5.49 11.12 5.34
CA SER A 979 5.56 9.98 4.43
C SER A 979 4.56 9.94 3.27
N GLU A 980 3.62 10.88 3.14
CA GLU A 980 2.69 10.90 1.99
C GLU A 980 2.55 12.32 1.44
N ILE A 981 3.33 12.61 0.40
CA ILE A 981 3.07 13.75 -0.49
C ILE A 981 2.35 13.16 -1.70
N THR A 982 1.03 13.26 -1.72
CA THR A 982 0.23 13.02 -2.93
C THR A 982 0.18 14.32 -3.75
N GLU A 983 0.34 14.21 -5.08
CA GLU A 983 0.40 15.34 -6.03
C GLU A 983 -0.90 16.17 -6.14
N ASN A 984 -1.93 15.92 -5.32
CA ASN A 984 -3.27 16.48 -5.51
C ASN A 984 -3.58 17.79 -4.77
N GLU A 985 -2.62 18.43 -4.08
CA GLU A 985 -2.86 19.72 -3.41
C GLU A 985 -2.18 20.93 -4.10
N ILE A 986 -2.47 21.14 -5.39
CA ILE A 986 -2.09 22.37 -6.11
C ILE A 986 -3.06 23.55 -5.81
N LYS A 987 -3.91 23.46 -4.77
CA LYS A 987 -4.87 24.53 -4.43
C LYS A 987 -4.86 25.04 -2.98
N ASN A 988 -3.79 24.79 -2.21
CA ASN A 988 -3.65 25.38 -0.87
C ASN A 988 -2.66 26.57 -0.92
N SER A 989 -3.19 27.80 -0.85
CA SER A 989 -2.40 29.04 -0.79
C SER A 989 -1.35 29.05 0.35
N ALA A 990 -1.57 28.25 1.40
CA ALA A 990 -0.64 28.00 2.51
C ALA A 990 0.70 27.41 2.08
N LEU A 991 0.66 26.49 1.11
CA LEU A 991 1.85 25.82 0.58
C LEU A 991 2.73 26.83 -0.17
N ALA A 992 2.11 27.61 -1.07
CA ALA A 992 2.80 28.65 -1.83
C ALA A 992 3.42 29.73 -0.92
N ILE A 993 2.76 30.09 0.18
CA ILE A 993 3.32 31.01 1.19
C ILE A 993 4.55 30.40 1.86
N ARG A 994 4.49 29.13 2.29
CA ARG A 994 5.62 28.44 2.93
C ARG A 994 6.80 28.22 2.00
N GLU A 995 6.55 27.88 0.73
CA GLU A 995 7.60 27.84 -0.29
C GLU A 995 8.28 29.19 -0.49
N THR A 996 7.49 30.27 -0.47
CA THR A 996 8.00 31.65 -0.58
C THR A 996 8.84 32.03 0.65
N ILE A 997 8.40 31.65 1.85
CA ILE A 997 9.17 31.80 3.09
C ILE A 997 10.50 31.04 3.01
N CYS A 998 10.48 29.76 2.61
CA CYS A 998 11.69 28.95 2.43
C CYS A 998 12.70 29.60 1.48
N LYS A 999 12.24 30.04 0.30
CA LYS A 999 13.10 30.72 -0.68
C LYS A 999 13.69 32.01 -0.12
N PHE A 1000 12.92 32.79 0.64
CA PHE A 1000 13.40 34.02 1.26
C PHE A 1000 14.50 33.75 2.29
N ILE A 1001 14.35 32.71 3.12
CA ILE A 1001 15.38 32.28 4.07
C ILE A 1001 16.64 31.79 3.34
N GLU A 1002 16.49 30.98 2.29
CA GLU A 1002 17.62 30.50 1.46
C GLU A 1002 18.41 31.67 0.86
N TYR A 1003 17.72 32.68 0.34
CA TYR A 1003 18.38 33.89 -0.17
C TYR A 1003 19.08 34.70 0.92
N GLY A 1004 18.51 34.74 2.13
CA GLY A 1004 19.18 35.32 3.29
C GLY A 1004 20.49 34.60 3.64
N ILE A 1005 20.50 33.26 3.62
CA ILE A 1005 21.70 32.44 3.89
C ILE A 1005 22.79 32.70 2.84
N LEU A 1006 22.40 32.79 1.56
CA LEU A 1006 23.31 33.05 0.44
C LEU A 1006 23.70 34.52 0.32
N ASN A 1007 23.12 35.41 1.15
CA ASN A 1007 23.31 36.85 1.10
C ASN A 1007 23.00 37.48 -0.28
N PHE A 1008 21.99 36.94 -0.98
CA PHE A 1008 21.52 37.52 -2.23
C PHE A 1008 20.81 38.86 -1.97
N GLY A 1009 21.30 39.95 -2.57
CA GLY A 1009 20.66 41.27 -2.51
C GLY A 1009 21.33 42.29 -1.57
N VAL A 1010 22.41 41.92 -0.88
CA VAL A 1010 23.31 42.93 -0.29
C VAL A 1010 24.34 43.28 -1.35
N SER A 1011 24.12 44.37 -2.08
CA SER A 1011 25.21 45.04 -2.77
C SER A 1011 26.26 45.43 -1.73
N VAL A 1012 27.47 44.89 -1.86
CA VAL A 1012 28.66 45.52 -1.27
C VAL A 1012 28.86 46.89 -1.91
#